data_AF-A0A0D6TJA4-F1
#
_entry.id   AF-A0A0D6TJA4-F1
#
_cell.length_a   1.000
_cell.length_b   1.000
_cell.length_c   1.000
_cell.angle_alpha   90.00
_cell.angle_beta   90.00
_cell.angle_gamma   90.00
#
_symmetry.space_group_name_H-M   'P 1'
#
loop_
_entity.id
_entity.type
_entity.pdbx_description
1 polymer ?
#
loop_
_entity_poly.entity_id
_entity_poly.type
_entity_poly.pdbx_seq_one_letter_code
_entity_poly.pdbx_strand_id
1 'polypeptide(L)'
;MKLRKFQLLILLLQFSFSFSQISISESFNNSINDTLKPLKRENLKIKEVCKILNLQPSFYSSKHKVDFDNLFFDLKKSINTIVKKNDKINAYYTLMTYSMNNFEEYENNISYPDSIIKYIGNDIKGNEVNLITTYTILSNHNLSNDNFEVALNYCNEALKLFNKTPKNKQHFFVNIYNSFGNIYKYTYQFDKSNYYFQKANTVVDSNSNYYKDYYRFANKDLIVENKILKFLQEKDNLLLDQASKIQKEILINNPKDEWLSKWHLHNSYIYYFKNDFAEAQKELAKSNSIKHKKRNWKIMDSYYSTIEALIDFKIGNEEKAIRIIESNTIDEYFENLLYTEVYNYYKKNGNYHKANVYLEKLLASRAFENLYKNKGEILIAQNKHNVREKEIEIENLKEIATIRKVKHRLQIAVLILAIILIFIFLIQITRRQQIKKTEEKKKYQQKIKFIKKSLKNAENKILNERKKIGISIHNTLLGNIITLQYQVKHFITNTKNDKILKELIYIEKELSLIYKDARNFSHSLASVSKKNNSEDIFFYLEDIKKKFNKMNLLNINIEIEESTKNQILTLKNRQITQKLIPVIKETISNTIKHTNSKNYTLKFEIINENKLIIKIINDGVLLTNSKNKKPGIGLTSLRKEIEEINGFFETKLLQSGFEININFPIS
;
A
#
# COMPACT_ATOMS: atom_id res chain seq x y z
N MET A 1 -30.39 -60.76 -21.07
CA MET A 1 -29.85 -59.71 -21.97
C MET A 1 -29.26 -58.47 -21.27
N LYS A 2 -29.71 -58.10 -20.04
CA LYS A 2 -29.16 -56.95 -19.28
C LYS A 2 -27.77 -57.19 -18.67
N LEU A 3 -27.42 -58.41 -18.25
CA LEU A 3 -26.09 -58.72 -17.69
C LEU A 3 -24.94 -58.63 -18.73
N ARG A 4 -25.17 -59.06 -19.97
CA ARG A 4 -24.15 -59.00 -21.04
C ARG A 4 -23.83 -57.57 -21.47
N LYS A 5 -24.80 -56.65 -21.44
CA LYS A 5 -24.54 -55.22 -21.69
C LYS A 5 -23.78 -54.56 -20.54
N PHE A 6 -24.00 -54.98 -19.29
CA PHE A 6 -23.27 -54.48 -18.12
C PHE A 6 -21.83 -55.02 -18.06
N GLN A 7 -21.61 -56.28 -18.43
CA GLN A 7 -20.27 -56.87 -18.58
C GLN A 7 -19.51 -56.27 -19.77
N LEU A 8 -20.18 -55.97 -20.90
CA LEU A 8 -19.53 -55.22 -21.99
C LEU A 8 -19.20 -53.78 -21.58
N LEU A 9 -20.03 -53.12 -20.78
CA LEU A 9 -19.74 -51.78 -20.26
C LEU A 9 -18.56 -51.81 -19.28
N ILE A 10 -18.44 -52.84 -18.44
CA ILE A 10 -17.31 -53.05 -17.52
C ILE A 10 -16.04 -53.46 -18.28
N LEU A 11 -16.14 -54.28 -19.33
CA LEU A 11 -15.00 -54.61 -20.20
C LEU A 11 -14.57 -53.40 -21.04
N LEU A 12 -15.49 -52.56 -21.51
CA LEU A 12 -15.17 -51.29 -22.19
C LEU A 12 -14.59 -50.26 -21.21
N LEU A 13 -15.05 -50.23 -19.96
CA LEU A 13 -14.47 -49.39 -18.90
C LEU A 13 -13.10 -49.90 -18.42
N GLN A 14 -12.87 -51.22 -18.41
CA GLN A 14 -11.58 -51.83 -18.09
C GLN A 14 -10.58 -51.72 -19.26
N PHE A 15 -11.05 -51.73 -20.51
CA PHE A 15 -10.20 -51.41 -21.67
C PHE A 15 -9.87 -49.91 -21.76
N SER A 16 -10.67 -49.02 -21.16
CA SER A 16 -10.31 -47.60 -21.03
C SER A 16 -9.36 -47.29 -19.87
N PHE A 17 -8.98 -48.27 -19.05
CA PHE A 17 -8.01 -48.13 -17.97
C PHE A 17 -6.96 -49.25 -17.99
N SER A 18 -6.50 -49.68 -19.16
CA SER A 18 -5.15 -50.23 -19.26
C SER A 18 -4.17 -49.06 -19.12
N PHE A 19 -3.93 -48.59 -17.89
CA PHE A 19 -2.70 -47.87 -17.59
C PHE A 19 -1.58 -48.78 -18.08
N SER A 20 -0.85 -48.37 -19.12
CA SER A 20 0.40 -49.02 -19.46
C SER A 20 1.24 -49.01 -18.19
N GLN A 21 1.40 -50.18 -17.56
CA GLN A 21 2.22 -50.30 -16.37
C GLN A 21 3.66 -50.11 -16.82
N ILE A 22 4.12 -48.86 -16.80
CA ILE A 22 5.49 -48.53 -17.22
C ILE A 22 6.42 -49.25 -16.23
N SER A 23 7.30 -50.08 -16.76
CA SER A 23 8.17 -50.94 -15.98
C SER A 23 9.58 -51.01 -16.59
N ILE A 24 10.56 -51.38 -15.78
CA ILE A 24 11.95 -51.56 -16.21
C ILE A 24 12.45 -52.96 -15.86
N SER A 25 13.36 -53.49 -16.70
CA SER A 25 13.99 -54.78 -16.46
C SER A 25 14.83 -54.76 -15.18
N GLU A 26 15.01 -55.94 -14.56
CA GLU A 26 15.85 -56.09 -13.36
C GLU A 26 17.29 -55.66 -13.61
N SER A 27 17.84 -56.08 -14.74
CA SER A 27 19.21 -55.75 -15.12
C SER A 27 19.38 -54.25 -15.30
N PHE A 28 18.41 -53.56 -15.91
CA PHE A 28 18.47 -52.11 -16.06
C PHE A 28 18.31 -51.40 -14.72
N ASN A 29 17.34 -51.81 -13.89
CA ASN A 29 17.14 -51.23 -12.56
C ASN A 29 18.39 -51.33 -11.67
N ASN A 30 19.15 -52.42 -11.78
CA ASN A 30 20.41 -52.59 -11.04
C ASN A 30 21.57 -51.74 -11.58
N SER A 31 21.46 -51.25 -12.82
CA SER A 31 22.44 -50.33 -13.44
C SER A 31 22.14 -48.84 -13.20
N ILE A 32 20.92 -48.50 -12.76
CA ILE A 32 20.53 -47.12 -12.46
C ILE A 32 21.20 -46.68 -11.15
N ASN A 33 21.76 -45.47 -11.14
CA ASN A 33 22.34 -44.85 -9.94
C ASN A 33 21.31 -44.79 -8.80
N ASP A 34 21.70 -45.13 -7.58
CA ASP A 34 20.81 -45.19 -6.41
C ASP A 34 19.99 -43.92 -6.17
N THR A 35 20.53 -42.74 -6.52
CA THR A 35 19.82 -41.45 -6.40
C THR A 35 18.64 -41.30 -7.35
N LEU A 36 18.58 -42.13 -8.39
CA LEU A 36 17.61 -42.09 -9.49
C LEU A 36 16.80 -43.38 -9.61
N LYS A 37 17.15 -44.38 -8.78
CA LYS A 37 16.50 -45.68 -8.75
C LYS A 37 15.05 -45.51 -8.29
N PRO A 38 14.07 -45.98 -9.08
CA PRO A 38 12.68 -45.87 -8.71
C PRO A 38 12.38 -46.77 -7.50
N LEU A 39 11.39 -46.36 -6.69
CA LEU A 39 11.00 -47.12 -5.49
C LEU A 39 10.46 -48.52 -5.81
N LYS A 40 9.87 -48.68 -7.00
CA LYS A 40 9.37 -49.94 -7.55
C LYS A 40 9.76 -50.03 -9.03
N ARG A 41 10.05 -51.25 -9.49
CA ARG A 41 10.36 -51.55 -10.90
C ARG A 41 9.14 -51.47 -11.81
N GLU A 42 7.96 -51.69 -11.25
CA GLU A 42 6.67 -51.69 -11.93
C GLU A 42 5.85 -50.47 -11.53
N ASN A 43 4.95 -50.04 -12.41
CA ASN A 43 4.06 -48.89 -12.19
C ASN A 43 4.81 -47.58 -11.90
N LEU A 44 5.86 -47.33 -12.69
CA LEU A 44 6.66 -46.11 -12.62
C LEU A 44 5.79 -44.88 -12.81
N LYS A 45 5.96 -43.89 -11.95
CA LYS A 45 5.31 -42.58 -12.14
C LYS A 45 5.98 -41.88 -13.31
N ILE A 46 5.21 -41.09 -14.07
CA ILE A 46 5.72 -40.27 -15.19
C ILE A 46 6.97 -39.47 -14.79
N LYS A 47 6.99 -38.90 -13.58
CA LYS A 47 8.13 -38.14 -13.07
C LYS A 47 9.39 -38.99 -12.89
N GLU A 48 9.26 -40.26 -12.53
CA GLU A 48 10.36 -41.21 -12.42
C GLU A 48 10.86 -41.59 -13.82
N VAL A 49 9.93 -41.87 -14.74
CA VAL A 49 10.24 -42.15 -16.15
C VAL A 49 11.00 -40.98 -16.79
N CYS A 50 10.51 -39.76 -16.62
CA CYS A 50 11.17 -38.55 -17.14
C CYS A 50 12.56 -38.35 -16.54
N LYS A 51 12.74 -38.63 -15.24
CA LYS A 51 14.07 -38.56 -14.61
C LYS A 51 15.05 -39.57 -15.19
N ILE A 52 14.59 -40.81 -15.42
CA ILE A 52 15.41 -41.87 -16.00
C ILE A 52 15.79 -41.51 -17.45
N LEU A 53 14.81 -41.13 -18.28
CA LEU A 53 15.03 -40.78 -19.69
C LEU A 53 15.85 -39.49 -19.89
N ASN A 54 15.80 -38.54 -18.95
CA ASN A 54 16.60 -37.31 -19.03
C ASN A 54 18.09 -37.52 -18.67
N LEU A 55 18.47 -38.70 -18.17
CA LEU A 55 19.88 -39.10 -18.14
C LEU A 55 20.30 -39.41 -19.57
N GLN A 56 21.34 -38.73 -20.04
CA GLN A 56 21.74 -38.86 -21.44
C GLN A 56 22.05 -40.32 -21.82
N PRO A 57 21.51 -40.83 -22.94
CA PRO A 57 21.85 -42.15 -23.49
C PRO A 57 23.36 -42.34 -23.71
N SER A 58 24.12 -41.26 -23.88
CA SER A 58 25.59 -41.28 -24.05
C SER A 58 26.34 -41.88 -22.85
N PHE A 59 25.74 -41.89 -21.65
CA PHE A 59 26.34 -42.47 -20.45
C PHE A 59 25.99 -43.95 -20.23
N TYR A 60 24.97 -44.46 -20.92
CA TYR A 60 24.60 -45.87 -20.82
C TYR A 60 25.09 -46.62 -22.07
N SER A 61 25.91 -47.63 -21.85
CA SER A 61 26.33 -48.58 -22.89
C SER A 61 25.14 -49.03 -23.73
N SER A 62 25.38 -49.33 -25.02
CA SER A 62 24.41 -49.97 -25.94
C SER A 62 23.59 -51.11 -25.33
N LYS A 63 24.13 -51.76 -24.29
CA LYS A 63 23.51 -52.81 -23.47
C LYS A 63 22.07 -52.53 -23.00
N HIS A 64 21.69 -51.29 -22.72
CA HIS A 64 20.34 -50.95 -22.18
C HIS A 64 19.49 -50.09 -23.11
N LYS A 65 19.90 -49.92 -24.38
CA LYS A 65 19.17 -49.07 -25.34
C LYS A 65 17.68 -49.47 -25.47
N VAL A 66 17.41 -50.78 -25.50
CA VAL A 66 16.04 -51.31 -25.60
C VAL A 66 15.16 -50.89 -24.40
N ASP A 67 15.70 -50.90 -23.18
CA ASP A 67 14.96 -50.46 -21.99
C ASP A 67 14.59 -48.97 -22.09
N PHE A 68 15.52 -48.13 -22.58
CA PHE A 68 15.27 -46.71 -22.81
C PHE A 68 14.24 -46.46 -23.92
N ASP A 69 14.36 -47.16 -25.05
CA ASP A 69 13.40 -47.04 -26.15
C ASP A 69 11.99 -47.47 -25.70
N ASN A 70 11.86 -48.54 -24.92
CA ASN A 70 10.58 -48.96 -24.34
C ASN A 70 9.99 -47.90 -23.41
N LEU A 71 10.79 -47.33 -22.49
CA LEU A 71 10.34 -46.25 -21.61
C LEU A 71 9.89 -45.01 -22.40
N PHE A 72 10.60 -44.70 -23.49
CA PHE A 72 10.24 -43.61 -24.38
C PHE A 72 8.89 -43.87 -25.06
N PHE A 73 8.67 -45.06 -25.64
CA PHE A 73 7.41 -45.42 -26.27
C PHE A 73 6.23 -45.42 -25.28
N ASP A 74 6.44 -45.90 -24.06
CA ASP A 74 5.45 -45.89 -22.99
C ASP A 74 5.10 -44.46 -22.55
N LEU A 75 6.11 -43.57 -22.43
CA LEU A 75 5.88 -42.16 -22.14
C LEU A 75 5.09 -41.48 -23.27
N LYS A 76 5.45 -41.75 -24.53
CA LYS A 76 4.76 -41.23 -25.71
C LYS A 76 3.29 -41.65 -25.73
N LYS A 77 3.00 -42.93 -25.45
CA LYS A 77 1.62 -43.46 -25.40
C LYS A 77 0.79 -42.86 -24.26
N SER A 78 1.42 -42.62 -23.12
CA SER A 78 0.74 -42.10 -21.93
C SER A 78 0.54 -40.57 -21.96
N ILE A 79 1.15 -39.82 -22.89
CA ILE A 79 1.18 -38.34 -22.81
C ILE A 79 -0.20 -37.65 -22.77
N ASN A 80 -1.19 -38.21 -23.46
CA ASN A 80 -2.55 -37.68 -23.49
C ASN A 80 -3.32 -37.92 -22.19
N THR A 81 -2.91 -38.91 -21.40
CA THR A 81 -3.51 -39.24 -20.11
C THR A 81 -2.96 -38.40 -18.95
N ILE A 82 -1.90 -37.63 -19.18
CA ILE A 82 -1.28 -36.79 -18.16
C ILE A 82 -2.15 -35.57 -17.87
N VAL A 83 -2.75 -35.54 -16.68
CA VAL A 83 -3.64 -34.45 -16.25
C VAL A 83 -2.86 -33.24 -15.73
N LYS A 84 -1.78 -33.46 -14.98
CA LYS A 84 -1.01 -32.37 -14.36
C LYS A 84 -0.17 -31.63 -15.41
N LYS A 85 -0.43 -30.32 -15.56
CA LYS A 85 0.29 -29.42 -16.50
C LYS A 85 1.81 -29.57 -16.43
N ASN A 86 2.41 -29.51 -15.23
CA ASN A 86 3.86 -29.60 -15.08
C ASN A 86 4.42 -30.98 -15.45
N ASP A 87 3.71 -32.06 -15.12
CA ASP A 87 4.13 -33.40 -15.52
C ASP A 87 4.03 -33.57 -17.04
N LYS A 88 3.03 -32.93 -17.66
CA LYS A 88 2.86 -32.92 -19.12
C LYS A 88 3.96 -32.14 -19.83
N ILE A 89 4.34 -30.96 -19.31
CA ILE A 89 5.49 -30.18 -19.80
C ILE A 89 6.77 -31.01 -19.71
N ASN A 90 7.02 -31.66 -18.56
CA ASN A 90 8.20 -32.50 -18.36
C ASN A 90 8.21 -33.70 -19.30
N ALA A 91 7.06 -34.33 -19.55
CA ALA A 91 6.94 -35.43 -20.49
C ALA A 91 7.28 -35.00 -21.92
N TYR A 92 6.70 -33.89 -22.42
CA TYR A 92 7.04 -33.37 -23.74
C TYR A 92 8.51 -32.97 -23.83
N TYR A 93 9.05 -32.33 -22.79
CA TYR A 93 10.46 -31.97 -22.72
C TYR A 93 11.36 -33.21 -22.83
N THR A 94 11.06 -34.27 -22.08
CA THR A 94 11.80 -35.53 -22.13
C THR A 94 11.68 -36.22 -23.48
N LEU A 95 10.49 -36.26 -24.09
CA LEU A 95 10.34 -36.84 -25.43
C LEU A 95 11.17 -36.06 -26.46
N MET A 96 11.11 -34.73 -26.41
CA MET A 96 11.87 -33.85 -27.29
C MET A 96 13.38 -34.08 -27.14
N THR A 97 13.92 -34.08 -25.91
CA THR A 97 15.36 -34.27 -25.68
C THR A 97 15.81 -35.69 -26.00
N TYR A 98 14.97 -36.71 -25.79
CA TYR A 98 15.28 -38.10 -26.17
C TYR A 98 15.33 -38.27 -27.68
N SER A 99 14.31 -37.80 -28.41
CA SER A 99 14.26 -37.90 -29.88
C SER A 99 15.41 -37.16 -30.57
N MET A 100 15.98 -36.09 -29.97
CA MET A 100 17.21 -35.48 -30.50
C MET A 100 18.43 -36.40 -30.51
N ASN A 101 18.52 -37.31 -29.56
CA ASN A 101 19.65 -38.24 -29.48
C ASN A 101 19.47 -39.45 -30.41
N ASN A 102 18.27 -39.65 -30.96
CA ASN A 102 17.91 -40.72 -31.88
C ASN A 102 17.53 -40.13 -33.25
N PHE A 103 18.49 -40.07 -34.18
CA PHE A 103 18.37 -39.41 -35.48
C PHE A 103 17.12 -39.79 -36.29
N GLU A 104 16.68 -41.05 -36.24
CA GLU A 104 15.48 -41.54 -36.95
C GLU A 104 14.16 -40.92 -36.47
N GLU A 105 14.12 -40.44 -35.22
CA GLU A 105 12.93 -39.82 -34.64
C GLU A 105 12.94 -38.29 -34.69
N TYR A 106 14.08 -37.67 -35.00
CA TYR A 106 14.27 -36.23 -34.93
C TYR A 106 13.39 -35.49 -35.96
N GLU A 107 13.31 -35.97 -37.20
CA GLU A 107 12.53 -35.33 -38.27
C GLU A 107 11.01 -35.40 -38.04
N ASN A 108 10.54 -36.41 -37.31
CA ASN A 108 9.10 -36.71 -37.18
C ASN A 108 8.40 -36.02 -36.00
N ASN A 109 9.12 -35.28 -35.14
CA ASN A 109 8.62 -34.89 -33.81
C ASN A 109 8.71 -33.38 -33.47
N ILE A 110 8.58 -32.51 -34.48
CA ILE A 110 8.56 -31.03 -34.32
C ILE A 110 7.35 -30.55 -33.47
N SER A 111 6.32 -31.38 -33.31
CA SER A 111 5.12 -31.05 -32.53
C SER A 111 5.38 -30.93 -31.01
N TYR A 112 6.47 -31.50 -30.49
CA TYR A 112 6.79 -31.43 -29.05
C TYR A 112 7.21 -30.03 -28.60
N PRO A 113 8.15 -29.34 -29.28
CA PRO A 113 8.42 -27.93 -29.02
C PRO A 113 7.17 -27.04 -28.93
N ASP A 114 6.28 -27.13 -29.92
CA ASP A 114 5.05 -26.33 -29.96
C ASP A 114 4.13 -26.65 -28.78
N SER A 115 4.05 -27.93 -28.40
CA SER A 115 3.30 -28.37 -27.23
C SER A 115 3.89 -27.78 -25.94
N ILE A 116 5.22 -27.79 -25.77
CA ILE A 116 5.89 -27.21 -24.60
C ILE A 116 5.58 -25.72 -24.50
N ILE A 117 5.75 -24.97 -25.59
CA ILE A 117 5.47 -23.53 -25.64
C ILE A 117 3.99 -23.27 -25.30
N LYS A 118 3.07 -24.02 -25.90
CA LYS A 118 1.63 -23.92 -25.66
C LYS A 118 1.26 -24.17 -24.20
N TYR A 119 1.78 -25.23 -23.59
CA TYR A 119 1.44 -25.57 -22.21
C TYR A 119 2.05 -24.59 -21.21
N ILE A 120 3.26 -24.11 -21.44
CA ILE A 120 3.88 -23.09 -20.59
C ILE A 120 3.09 -21.78 -20.69
N GLY A 121 2.82 -21.32 -21.91
CA GLY A 121 2.11 -20.07 -22.18
C GLY A 121 2.80 -18.88 -21.51
N ASN A 122 2.03 -18.05 -20.80
CA ASN A 122 2.57 -16.89 -20.08
C ASN A 122 3.19 -17.22 -18.71
N ASP A 123 2.99 -18.45 -18.19
CA ASP A 123 3.49 -18.87 -16.88
C ASP A 123 4.89 -19.48 -17.00
N ILE A 124 5.86 -18.60 -17.23
CA ILE A 124 7.26 -18.95 -17.49
C ILE A 124 7.97 -19.44 -16.22
N LYS A 125 7.49 -19.05 -15.04
CA LYS A 125 8.22 -19.20 -13.77
C LYS A 125 8.48 -20.69 -13.48
N GLY A 126 9.77 -21.05 -13.39
CA GLY A 126 10.20 -22.42 -13.13
C GLY A 126 10.34 -23.31 -14.38
N ASN A 127 9.96 -22.81 -15.57
CA ASN A 127 10.07 -23.50 -16.85
C ASN A 127 11.07 -22.80 -17.81
N GLU A 128 11.91 -21.89 -17.31
CA GLU A 128 12.85 -21.10 -18.13
C GLU A 128 13.79 -22.01 -18.92
N VAL A 129 14.35 -23.03 -18.27
CA VAL A 129 15.26 -24.01 -18.90
C VAL A 129 14.54 -24.79 -19.99
N ASN A 130 13.29 -25.22 -19.74
CA ASN A 130 12.51 -25.96 -20.73
C ASN A 130 12.31 -25.12 -22.00
N LEU A 131 11.97 -23.83 -21.85
CA LEU A 131 11.85 -22.91 -22.98
C LEU A 131 13.17 -22.65 -23.69
N ILE A 132 14.26 -22.40 -22.97
CA ILE A 132 15.58 -22.14 -23.57
C ILE A 132 16.02 -23.31 -24.45
N THR A 133 15.93 -24.54 -23.93
CA THR A 133 16.25 -25.75 -24.70
C THR A 133 15.29 -25.89 -25.88
N THR A 134 13.99 -25.68 -25.68
CA THR A 134 12.99 -25.76 -26.77
C THR A 134 13.30 -24.79 -27.91
N TYR A 135 13.60 -23.53 -27.60
CA TYR A 135 13.99 -22.53 -28.60
C TYR A 135 15.32 -22.84 -29.27
N THR A 136 16.29 -23.43 -28.55
CA THR A 136 17.54 -23.90 -29.15
C THR A 136 17.26 -24.95 -30.23
N ILE A 137 16.37 -25.89 -29.94
CA ILE A 137 16.03 -27.00 -30.85
C ILE A 137 15.30 -26.47 -32.07
N LEU A 138 14.30 -25.62 -31.88
CA LEU A 138 13.60 -24.96 -32.97
C LEU A 138 14.54 -24.11 -33.83
N SER A 139 15.52 -23.44 -33.21
CA SER A 139 16.56 -22.72 -33.94
C SER A 139 17.39 -23.64 -34.81
N ASN A 140 17.90 -24.75 -34.26
CA ASN A 140 18.74 -25.68 -35.01
C ASN A 140 17.97 -26.39 -36.12
N HIS A 141 16.69 -26.72 -35.88
CA HIS A 141 15.81 -27.30 -36.90
C HIS A 141 15.54 -26.32 -38.06
N ASN A 142 15.29 -25.04 -37.75
CA ASN A 142 15.12 -24.04 -38.80
C ASN A 142 16.43 -23.74 -39.52
N LEU A 143 17.56 -23.84 -38.84
CA LEU A 143 18.88 -23.73 -39.45
C LEU A 143 19.12 -24.85 -40.48
N SER A 144 18.79 -26.11 -40.17
CA SER A 144 18.93 -27.23 -41.11
C SER A 144 17.99 -27.15 -42.32
N ASN A 145 16.93 -26.35 -42.23
CA ASN A 145 15.97 -26.09 -43.30
C ASN A 145 16.21 -24.73 -44.00
N ASP A 146 17.40 -24.13 -43.83
CA ASP A 146 17.78 -22.84 -44.42
C ASP A 146 16.89 -21.64 -44.04
N ASN A 147 16.09 -21.77 -42.97
CA ASN A 147 15.20 -20.74 -42.43
C ASN A 147 15.93 -19.87 -41.39
N PHE A 148 16.99 -19.17 -41.81
CA PHE A 148 17.90 -18.44 -40.91
C PHE A 148 17.21 -17.35 -40.08
N GLU A 149 16.24 -16.62 -40.65
CA GLU A 149 15.51 -15.57 -39.93
C GLU A 149 14.70 -16.16 -38.77
N VAL A 150 13.98 -17.25 -39.03
CA VAL A 150 13.19 -17.95 -38.01
C VAL A 150 14.10 -18.54 -36.94
N ALA A 151 15.23 -19.14 -37.33
CA ALA A 151 16.23 -19.65 -36.40
C ALA A 151 16.77 -18.53 -35.48
N LEU A 152 17.10 -17.37 -36.05
CA LEU A 152 17.58 -16.21 -35.30
C LEU A 152 16.50 -15.67 -34.34
N ASN A 153 15.23 -15.66 -34.76
CA ASN A 153 14.12 -15.24 -33.91
C ASN A 153 13.97 -16.13 -32.69
N TYR A 154 14.06 -17.46 -32.83
CA TYR A 154 14.05 -18.36 -31.66
C TYR A 154 15.24 -18.14 -30.72
N CYS A 155 16.44 -17.92 -31.26
CA CYS A 155 17.60 -17.53 -30.44
C CYS A 155 17.33 -16.22 -29.66
N ASN A 156 16.71 -15.22 -30.30
CA ASN A 156 16.35 -13.95 -29.66
C ASN A 156 15.26 -14.13 -28.58
N GLU A 157 14.25 -14.97 -28.80
CA GLU A 157 13.23 -15.28 -27.79
C GLU A 157 13.83 -15.97 -26.56
N ALA A 158 14.76 -16.90 -26.77
CA ALA A 158 15.50 -17.50 -25.67
C ALA A 158 16.30 -16.46 -24.90
N LEU A 159 17.01 -15.55 -25.60
CA LEU A 159 17.84 -14.52 -24.97
C LEU A 159 17.04 -13.58 -24.05
N LYS A 160 15.77 -13.30 -24.34
CA LYS A 160 14.88 -12.54 -23.44
C LYS A 160 14.69 -13.19 -22.07
N LEU A 161 14.92 -14.49 -21.96
CA LEU A 161 14.81 -15.24 -20.70
C LEU A 161 16.09 -15.17 -19.85
N PHE A 162 17.19 -14.61 -20.37
CA PHE A 162 18.49 -14.62 -19.68
C PHE A 162 18.43 -14.01 -18.28
N ASN A 163 17.93 -12.78 -18.19
CA ASN A 163 17.80 -12.05 -16.92
C ASN A 163 16.74 -12.63 -15.97
N LYS A 164 15.82 -13.45 -16.51
CA LYS A 164 14.78 -14.15 -15.73
C LYS A 164 15.28 -15.50 -15.19
N THR A 165 16.38 -16.01 -15.74
CA THR A 165 16.92 -17.33 -15.41
C THR A 165 17.86 -17.22 -14.20
N PRO A 166 17.69 -18.07 -13.17
CA PRO A 166 18.61 -18.13 -12.03
C PRO A 166 20.07 -18.33 -12.48
N LYS A 167 21.02 -17.66 -11.80
CA LYS A 167 22.45 -17.69 -12.18
C LYS A 167 23.01 -19.10 -12.38
N ASN A 168 22.67 -20.03 -11.50
CA ASN A 168 23.10 -21.44 -11.58
C ASN A 168 22.54 -22.21 -12.80
N LYS A 169 21.56 -21.64 -13.50
CA LYS A 169 20.96 -22.20 -14.72
C LYS A 169 21.33 -21.40 -15.99
N GLN A 170 22.17 -20.37 -15.88
CA GLN A 170 22.55 -19.58 -17.06
C GLN A 170 23.45 -20.35 -18.04
N HIS A 171 24.08 -21.45 -17.62
CA HIS A 171 24.88 -22.30 -18.52
C HIS A 171 24.08 -22.91 -19.69
N PHE A 172 22.74 -23.00 -19.61
CA PHE A 172 21.92 -23.43 -20.73
C PHE A 172 21.96 -22.46 -21.93
N PHE A 173 22.38 -21.20 -21.72
CA PHE A 173 22.56 -20.23 -22.80
C PHE A 173 23.79 -20.47 -23.68
N VAL A 174 24.70 -21.35 -23.26
CA VAL A 174 25.83 -21.76 -24.11
C VAL A 174 25.34 -22.31 -25.44
N ASN A 175 24.29 -23.13 -25.41
CA ASN A 175 23.70 -23.70 -26.62
C ASN A 175 23.04 -22.64 -27.51
N ILE A 176 22.37 -21.65 -26.91
CA ILE A 176 21.78 -20.53 -27.68
C ILE A 176 22.86 -19.69 -28.35
N TYR A 177 23.94 -19.37 -27.64
CA TYR A 177 25.06 -18.65 -28.25
C TYR A 177 25.76 -19.48 -29.32
N ASN A 178 25.85 -20.80 -29.15
CA ASN A 178 26.35 -21.68 -30.21
C ASN A 178 25.40 -21.73 -31.42
N SER A 179 24.09 -21.74 -31.22
CA SER A 179 23.11 -21.63 -32.31
C SER A 179 23.24 -20.31 -33.06
N PHE A 180 23.40 -19.17 -32.37
CA PHE A 180 23.74 -17.90 -33.03
C PHE A 180 25.04 -18.02 -33.83
N GLY A 181 26.09 -18.60 -33.24
CA GLY A 181 27.38 -18.81 -33.89
C GLY A 181 27.25 -19.63 -35.17
N ASN A 182 26.47 -20.71 -35.13
CA ASN A 182 26.22 -21.58 -36.29
C ASN A 182 25.41 -20.86 -37.37
N ILE A 183 24.33 -20.14 -37.03
CA ILE A 183 23.54 -19.36 -38.02
C ILE A 183 24.45 -18.41 -38.80
N TYR A 184 25.32 -17.68 -38.09
CA TYR A 184 26.26 -16.76 -38.73
C TYR A 184 27.38 -17.47 -39.48
N LYS A 185 27.80 -18.68 -39.06
CA LYS A 185 28.76 -19.50 -39.80
C LYS A 185 28.18 -19.96 -41.15
N TYR A 186 26.99 -20.56 -41.15
CA TYR A 186 26.30 -21.02 -42.37
C TYR A 186 25.99 -19.90 -43.36
N THR A 187 25.88 -18.67 -42.88
CA THR A 187 25.67 -17.49 -43.72
C THR A 187 26.97 -16.72 -44.02
N TYR A 188 28.13 -17.36 -43.83
CA TYR A 188 29.47 -16.82 -44.10
C TYR A 188 29.81 -15.51 -43.36
N GLN A 189 29.16 -15.25 -42.24
CA GLN A 189 29.38 -14.09 -41.36
C GLN A 189 30.34 -14.44 -40.21
N PHE A 190 31.58 -14.83 -40.55
CA PHE A 190 32.52 -15.45 -39.61
C PHE A 190 32.89 -14.59 -38.40
N ASP A 191 32.98 -13.26 -38.54
CA ASP A 191 33.28 -12.40 -37.39
C ASP A 191 32.15 -12.38 -36.36
N LYS A 192 30.91 -12.34 -36.84
CA LYS A 192 29.73 -12.39 -35.98
C LYS A 192 29.55 -13.79 -35.39
N SER A 193 29.85 -14.83 -36.16
CA SER A 193 29.90 -16.21 -35.65
C SER A 193 30.89 -16.35 -34.48
N ASN A 194 32.13 -15.87 -34.67
CA ASN A 194 33.18 -15.87 -33.65
C ASN A 194 32.77 -15.10 -32.40
N TYR A 195 32.13 -13.94 -32.55
CA TYR A 195 31.61 -13.17 -31.42
C TYR A 195 30.65 -13.98 -30.54
N TYR A 196 29.76 -14.77 -31.15
CA TYR A 196 28.81 -15.58 -30.40
C TYR A 196 29.45 -16.83 -29.78
N PHE A 197 30.41 -17.49 -30.44
CA PHE A 197 31.19 -18.57 -29.81
C PHE A 197 32.03 -18.07 -28.62
N GLN A 198 32.55 -16.84 -28.69
CA GLN A 198 33.23 -16.20 -27.56
C GLN A 198 32.24 -15.90 -26.42
N LYS A 199 31.04 -15.41 -26.71
CA LYS A 199 29.98 -15.26 -25.69
C LYS A 199 29.63 -16.57 -25.02
N ALA A 200 29.51 -17.66 -25.79
CA ALA A 200 29.28 -18.98 -25.24
C ALA A 200 30.38 -19.37 -24.23
N ASN A 201 31.66 -19.15 -24.58
CA ASN A 201 32.78 -19.38 -23.67
C ASN A 201 32.71 -18.52 -22.39
N THR A 202 32.29 -17.26 -22.47
CA THR A 202 32.16 -16.41 -21.28
C THR A 202 31.12 -16.94 -20.29
N VAL A 203 30.02 -17.52 -20.78
CA VAL A 203 29.00 -18.18 -19.94
C VAL A 203 29.54 -19.46 -19.32
N VAL A 204 30.30 -20.23 -20.10
CA VAL A 204 30.98 -21.45 -19.62
C VAL A 204 31.92 -21.13 -18.47
N ASP A 205 32.73 -20.08 -18.58
CA ASP A 205 33.74 -19.72 -17.58
C ASP A 205 33.14 -19.35 -16.22
N SER A 206 31.93 -18.79 -16.23
CA SER A 206 31.17 -18.41 -15.03
C SER A 206 30.53 -19.56 -14.24
N ASN A 207 30.60 -20.82 -14.74
CA ASN A 207 29.93 -21.98 -14.14
C ASN A 207 30.92 -23.14 -13.85
N SER A 208 30.67 -23.89 -12.76
CA SER A 208 31.61 -24.87 -12.19
C SER A 208 31.40 -26.33 -12.62
N ASN A 209 30.76 -26.61 -13.77
CA ASN A 209 30.32 -27.96 -14.11
C ASN A 209 31.20 -28.69 -15.15
N TYR A 210 31.15 -30.03 -15.09
CA TYR A 210 31.80 -31.02 -15.97
C TYR A 210 31.73 -30.73 -17.49
N TYR A 211 30.71 -30.02 -17.96
CA TYR A 211 30.55 -29.66 -19.37
C TYR A 211 31.43 -28.48 -19.83
N LYS A 212 32.12 -27.82 -18.90
CA LYS A 212 32.94 -26.64 -19.16
C LYS A 212 34.03 -26.91 -20.20
N ASP A 213 34.78 -27.99 -20.04
CA ASP A 213 35.87 -28.30 -20.96
C ASP A 213 35.35 -28.68 -22.34
N TYR A 214 34.28 -29.48 -22.40
CA TYR A 214 33.66 -29.88 -23.67
C TYR A 214 33.24 -28.66 -24.51
N TYR A 215 32.42 -27.76 -23.95
CA TYR A 215 31.96 -26.59 -24.70
C TYR A 215 33.09 -25.62 -25.02
N ARG A 216 34.07 -25.47 -24.12
CA ARG A 216 35.23 -24.61 -24.36
C ARG A 216 36.06 -25.11 -25.54
N PHE A 217 36.33 -26.43 -25.60
CA PHE A 217 37.03 -27.03 -26.73
C PHE A 217 36.22 -26.91 -28.01
N ALA A 218 34.94 -27.27 -27.98
CA ALA A 218 34.04 -27.19 -29.13
C ALA A 218 34.00 -25.77 -29.74
N ASN A 219 33.82 -24.76 -28.90
CA ASN A 219 33.71 -23.37 -29.36
C ASN A 219 35.04 -22.82 -29.86
N LYS A 220 36.17 -23.16 -29.21
CA LYS A 220 37.50 -22.76 -29.70
C LYS A 220 37.81 -23.40 -31.05
N ASP A 221 37.47 -24.67 -31.20
CA ASP A 221 37.64 -25.41 -32.44
C ASP A 221 36.79 -24.83 -33.59
N LEU A 222 35.54 -24.46 -33.32
CA LEU A 222 34.69 -23.73 -34.29
C LEU A 222 35.27 -22.35 -34.67
N ILE A 223 35.93 -21.66 -33.73
CA ILE A 223 36.62 -20.40 -34.03
C ILE A 223 37.83 -20.64 -34.93
N VAL A 224 38.60 -21.72 -34.72
CA VAL A 224 39.71 -22.13 -35.60
C VAL A 224 39.19 -22.39 -37.01
N GLU A 225 38.12 -23.16 -37.13
CA GLU A 225 37.46 -23.46 -38.40
C GLU A 225 37.02 -22.17 -39.11
N ASN A 226 36.31 -21.27 -38.42
CA ASN A 226 35.91 -19.98 -38.97
C ASN A 226 37.09 -19.13 -39.46
N LYS A 227 38.27 -19.22 -38.82
CA LYS A 227 39.48 -18.52 -39.27
C LYS A 227 40.04 -19.12 -40.56
N ILE A 228 40.04 -20.44 -40.68
CA ILE A 228 40.43 -21.15 -41.91
C ILE A 228 39.46 -20.78 -43.04
N LEU A 229 38.15 -20.78 -42.78
CA LEU A 229 37.14 -20.41 -43.77
C LEU A 229 37.24 -18.95 -44.19
N LYS A 230 37.45 -18.03 -43.24
CA LYS A 230 37.67 -16.61 -43.54
C LYS A 230 38.93 -16.38 -44.36
N PHE A 231 39.99 -17.17 -44.13
CA PHE A 231 41.19 -17.13 -44.97
C PHE A 231 40.90 -17.48 -46.43
N LEU A 232 39.95 -18.39 -46.71
CA LEU A 232 39.58 -18.69 -48.10
C LEU A 232 39.08 -17.45 -48.84
N GLN A 233 38.36 -16.56 -48.15
CA GLN A 233 37.76 -15.35 -48.70
C GLN A 233 38.74 -14.18 -48.79
N GLU A 234 39.56 -13.97 -47.75
CA GLU A 234 40.39 -12.77 -47.63
C GLU A 234 41.86 -13.00 -48.02
N LYS A 235 42.32 -14.26 -48.03
CA LYS A 235 43.74 -14.64 -48.23
C LYS A 235 44.71 -13.97 -47.26
N ASP A 236 44.24 -13.57 -46.07
CA ASP A 236 45.05 -12.96 -45.01
C ASP A 236 45.73 -14.03 -44.13
N ASN A 237 47.04 -14.18 -44.28
CA ASN A 237 47.85 -15.13 -43.51
C ASN A 237 47.77 -14.93 -41.98
N LEU A 238 47.44 -13.73 -41.50
CA LEU A 238 47.26 -13.47 -40.08
C LEU A 238 46.15 -14.36 -39.49
N LEU A 239 45.13 -14.71 -40.28
CA LEU A 239 44.05 -15.60 -39.85
C LEU A 239 44.56 -17.02 -39.57
N LEU A 240 45.48 -17.52 -40.39
CA LEU A 240 46.11 -18.85 -40.19
C LEU A 240 47.02 -18.85 -38.95
N ASP A 241 47.71 -17.74 -38.68
CA ASP A 241 48.54 -17.61 -37.47
C ASP A 241 47.69 -17.53 -36.20
N GLN A 242 46.56 -16.80 -36.26
CA GLN A 242 45.56 -16.79 -35.18
C GLN A 242 44.98 -18.19 -34.94
N ALA A 243 44.61 -18.93 -36.01
CA ALA A 243 44.13 -20.29 -35.93
C ALA A 243 45.17 -21.22 -35.26
N SER A 244 46.44 -21.12 -35.70
CA SER A 244 47.56 -21.88 -35.13
C SER A 244 47.77 -21.59 -33.64
N LYS A 245 47.59 -20.33 -33.21
CA LYS A 245 47.71 -19.93 -31.80
C LYS A 245 46.61 -20.58 -30.96
N ILE A 246 45.35 -20.52 -31.41
CA ILE A 246 44.23 -21.14 -30.70
C ILE A 246 44.41 -22.65 -30.60
N GLN A 247 44.90 -23.29 -31.67
CA GLN A 247 45.21 -24.73 -31.68
C GLN A 247 46.23 -25.10 -30.58
N LYS A 248 47.30 -24.34 -30.41
CA LYS A 248 48.27 -24.57 -29.33
C LYS A 248 47.64 -24.49 -27.94
N GLU A 249 46.71 -23.54 -27.74
CA GLU A 249 45.98 -23.43 -26.47
C GLU A 249 45.06 -24.62 -26.21
N ILE A 250 44.43 -25.19 -27.25
CA ILE A 250 43.59 -26.40 -27.11
C ILE A 250 44.48 -27.57 -26.67
N LEU A 251 45.64 -27.76 -27.30
CA LEU A 251 46.54 -28.89 -27.03
C LEU A 251 47.07 -28.91 -25.59
N ILE A 252 47.47 -27.75 -25.05
CA ILE A 252 47.98 -27.62 -23.67
C ILE A 252 46.99 -28.17 -22.63
N ASN A 253 45.69 -28.15 -22.92
CA ASN A 253 44.65 -28.59 -22.00
C ASN A 253 44.31 -30.09 -22.11
N ASN A 254 45.14 -30.91 -22.77
CA ASN A 254 44.99 -32.36 -22.93
C ASN A 254 43.56 -32.80 -23.34
N PRO A 255 43.12 -32.46 -24.56
CA PRO A 255 41.78 -32.78 -25.03
C PRO A 255 41.60 -34.32 -25.17
N LYS A 256 40.38 -34.81 -24.99
CA LYS A 256 40.03 -36.23 -25.27
C LYS A 256 40.40 -36.60 -26.71
N ASP A 257 40.73 -37.86 -26.98
CA ASP A 257 41.16 -38.39 -28.29
C ASP A 257 40.33 -37.88 -29.49
N GLU A 258 39.01 -37.82 -29.33
CA GLU A 258 38.05 -37.31 -30.31
C GLU A 258 38.34 -35.88 -30.78
N TRP A 259 38.60 -34.99 -29.83
CA TRP A 259 38.98 -33.60 -30.10
C TRP A 259 40.39 -33.51 -30.68
N LEU A 260 41.28 -34.42 -30.31
CA LEU A 260 42.63 -34.49 -30.86
C LEU A 260 42.62 -34.87 -32.35
N SER A 261 41.70 -35.75 -32.79
CA SER A 261 41.50 -36.06 -34.21
C SER A 261 41.08 -34.81 -35.01
N LYS A 262 40.11 -34.04 -34.50
CA LYS A 262 39.65 -32.79 -35.14
C LYS A 262 40.72 -31.71 -35.14
N TRP A 263 41.48 -31.61 -34.04
CA TRP A 263 42.64 -30.73 -33.94
C TRP A 263 43.67 -30.99 -35.04
N HIS A 264 44.10 -32.24 -35.21
CA HIS A 264 45.03 -32.64 -36.27
C HIS A 264 44.46 -32.35 -37.67
N LEU A 265 43.16 -32.53 -37.86
CA LEU A 265 42.51 -32.25 -39.14
C LEU A 265 42.57 -30.76 -39.48
N HIS A 266 42.23 -29.88 -38.55
CA HIS A 266 42.37 -28.43 -38.75
C HIS A 266 43.82 -28.00 -39.00
N ASN A 267 44.80 -28.62 -38.34
CA ASN A 267 46.21 -28.36 -38.65
C ASN A 267 46.59 -28.79 -40.06
N SER A 268 46.04 -29.90 -40.56
CA SER A 268 46.24 -30.33 -41.95
C SER A 268 45.80 -29.23 -42.93
N TYR A 269 44.63 -28.63 -42.72
CA TYR A 269 44.19 -27.46 -43.49
C TYR A 269 45.10 -26.25 -43.34
N ILE A 270 45.53 -25.92 -42.12
CA ILE A 270 46.43 -24.78 -41.87
C ILE A 270 47.75 -24.97 -42.63
N TYR A 271 48.38 -26.15 -42.54
CA TYR A 271 49.63 -26.45 -43.25
C TYR A 271 49.42 -26.49 -44.78
N TYR A 272 48.30 -27.04 -45.23
CA TYR A 272 47.93 -27.02 -46.65
C TYR A 272 47.89 -25.59 -47.19
N PHE A 273 47.23 -24.66 -46.49
CA PHE A 273 47.17 -23.26 -46.91
C PHE A 273 48.49 -22.50 -46.75
N LYS A 274 49.40 -22.99 -45.90
CA LYS A 274 50.80 -22.51 -45.82
C LYS A 274 51.71 -23.13 -46.88
N ASN A 275 51.18 -23.96 -47.78
CA ASN A 275 51.90 -24.73 -48.79
C ASN A 275 52.92 -25.73 -48.24
N ASP A 276 52.76 -26.18 -46.98
CA ASP A 276 53.54 -27.26 -46.39
C ASP A 276 52.77 -28.58 -46.48
N PHE A 277 52.77 -29.18 -47.68
CA PHE A 277 51.97 -30.37 -47.96
C PHE A 277 52.46 -31.62 -47.22
N ALA A 278 53.75 -31.67 -46.88
CA ALA A 278 54.34 -32.79 -46.13
C ALA A 278 53.82 -32.81 -44.69
N GLU A 279 53.88 -31.67 -43.98
CA GLU A 279 53.29 -31.60 -42.65
C GLU A 279 51.75 -31.68 -42.70
N ALA A 280 51.10 -31.15 -43.74
CA ALA A 280 49.66 -31.32 -43.92
C ALA A 280 49.25 -32.81 -44.00
N GLN A 281 49.97 -33.61 -44.78
CA GLN A 281 49.73 -35.05 -44.92
C GLN A 281 50.01 -35.81 -43.62
N LYS A 282 51.07 -35.44 -42.91
CA LYS A 282 51.43 -36.03 -41.61
C LYS A 282 50.37 -35.76 -40.55
N GLU A 283 49.85 -34.54 -40.47
CA GLU A 283 48.76 -34.19 -39.57
C GLU A 283 47.45 -34.92 -39.95
N LEU A 284 47.16 -35.05 -41.24
CA LEU A 284 46.02 -35.82 -41.72
C LEU A 284 46.10 -37.31 -41.30
N ALA A 285 47.27 -37.93 -41.45
CA ALA A 285 47.51 -39.30 -41.03
C ALA A 285 47.32 -39.49 -39.51
N LYS A 286 47.79 -38.54 -38.70
CA LYS A 286 47.53 -38.55 -37.24
C LYS A 286 46.03 -38.47 -36.95
N SER A 287 45.31 -37.55 -37.60
CA SER A 287 43.86 -37.44 -37.47
C SER A 287 43.15 -38.77 -37.77
N ASN A 288 43.52 -39.44 -38.87
CA ASN A 288 42.92 -40.70 -39.30
C ASN A 288 43.21 -41.85 -38.33
N SER A 289 44.44 -41.94 -37.83
CA SER A 289 44.85 -42.98 -36.87
C SER A 289 44.02 -42.97 -35.58
N ILE A 290 43.57 -41.79 -35.17
CA ILE A 290 42.71 -41.59 -34.00
C ILE A 290 41.25 -41.89 -34.34
N LYS A 291 40.78 -41.45 -35.51
CA LYS A 291 39.42 -41.68 -36.03
C LYS A 291 39.08 -43.17 -36.10
N HIS A 292 39.98 -44.00 -36.62
CA HIS A 292 39.76 -45.46 -36.75
C HIS A 292 39.57 -46.19 -35.40
N LYS A 293 39.96 -45.59 -34.28
CA LYS A 293 39.72 -46.16 -32.94
C LYS A 293 38.27 -45.95 -32.45
N LYS A 294 37.48 -45.06 -33.06
CA LYS A 294 36.11 -44.72 -32.60
C LYS A 294 35.11 -44.65 -33.75
N ARG A 295 34.25 -45.67 -33.81
CA ARG A 295 33.46 -46.11 -34.97
C ARG A 295 32.27 -45.24 -35.42
N ASN A 296 32.15 -43.95 -35.07
CA ASN A 296 30.83 -43.28 -35.14
C ASN A 296 30.73 -41.83 -35.61
N TRP A 297 31.70 -41.25 -36.34
CA TRP A 297 31.65 -39.83 -36.73
C TRP A 297 31.60 -39.60 -38.25
N LYS A 298 30.46 -39.94 -38.87
CA LYS A 298 30.20 -39.67 -40.31
C LYS A 298 30.32 -38.19 -40.71
N ILE A 299 30.08 -37.27 -39.77
CA ILE A 299 30.10 -35.81 -40.01
C ILE A 299 31.51 -35.29 -40.37
N MET A 300 32.58 -36.01 -39.99
CA MET A 300 33.95 -35.62 -40.35
C MET A 300 34.45 -36.29 -41.64
N ASP A 301 33.67 -37.19 -42.25
CA ASP A 301 34.11 -37.92 -43.44
C ASP A 301 34.28 -36.99 -44.64
N SER A 302 33.38 -36.03 -44.81
CA SER A 302 33.47 -35.03 -45.89
C SER A 302 34.68 -34.11 -45.70
N TYR A 303 34.85 -33.54 -44.51
CA TYR A 303 35.95 -32.63 -44.18
C TYR A 303 37.32 -33.30 -44.35
N TYR A 304 37.41 -34.59 -43.97
CA TYR A 304 38.60 -35.42 -44.15
C TYR A 304 38.86 -35.74 -45.63
N SER A 305 37.86 -36.25 -46.35
CA SER A 305 37.99 -36.62 -47.77
C SER A 305 38.37 -35.41 -48.62
N THR A 306 37.86 -34.23 -48.26
CA THR A 306 38.16 -32.98 -48.95
C THR A 306 39.62 -32.59 -48.83
N ILE A 307 40.19 -32.56 -47.62
CA ILE A 307 41.62 -32.22 -47.45
C ILE A 307 42.54 -33.30 -48.00
N GLU A 308 42.15 -34.58 -47.93
CA GLU A 308 42.91 -35.66 -48.55
C GLU A 308 43.03 -35.45 -50.06
N ALA A 309 41.90 -35.19 -50.73
CA ALA A 309 41.88 -34.92 -52.16
C ALA A 309 42.65 -33.64 -52.52
N LEU A 310 42.52 -32.57 -51.75
CA LEU A 310 43.27 -31.33 -51.95
C LEU A 310 44.78 -31.54 -51.84
N ILE A 311 45.25 -32.30 -50.83
CA ILE A 311 46.67 -32.64 -50.67
C ILE A 311 47.13 -33.50 -51.85
N ASP A 312 46.36 -34.53 -52.22
CA ASP A 312 46.70 -35.44 -53.32
C ASP A 312 46.86 -34.69 -54.65
N PHE A 313 46.04 -33.67 -54.94
CA PHE A 313 46.24 -32.79 -56.10
C PHE A 313 47.59 -32.05 -56.05
N LYS A 314 48.00 -31.54 -54.89
CA LYS A 314 49.24 -30.76 -54.76
C LYS A 314 50.51 -31.60 -54.78
N ILE A 315 50.45 -32.86 -54.35
CA ILE A 315 51.59 -33.79 -54.36
C ILE A 315 51.67 -34.65 -55.64
N GLY A 316 50.77 -34.43 -56.62
CA GLY A 316 50.79 -35.12 -57.92
C GLY A 316 50.02 -36.45 -57.98
N ASN A 317 49.27 -36.80 -56.94
CA ASN A 317 48.42 -38.00 -56.89
C ASN A 317 47.00 -37.72 -57.41
N GLU A 318 46.89 -37.02 -58.53
CA GLU A 318 45.63 -36.43 -59.03
C GLU A 318 44.53 -37.50 -59.26
N GLU A 319 44.88 -38.69 -59.79
CA GLU A 319 43.92 -39.78 -60.00
C GLU A 319 43.35 -40.35 -58.69
N LYS A 320 44.13 -40.34 -57.61
CA LYS A 320 43.66 -40.73 -56.27
C LYS A 320 42.68 -39.67 -55.75
N ALA A 321 43.01 -38.39 -55.90
CA ALA A 321 42.11 -37.30 -55.54
C ALA A 321 40.75 -37.39 -56.24
N ILE A 322 40.75 -37.65 -57.56
CA ILE A 322 39.51 -37.82 -58.33
C ILE A 322 38.65 -38.98 -57.80
N ARG A 323 39.26 -40.15 -57.52
CA ARG A 323 38.52 -41.28 -56.95
C ARG A 323 37.92 -40.97 -55.59
N ILE A 324 38.63 -40.22 -54.74
CA ILE A 324 38.10 -39.78 -53.44
C ILE A 324 36.86 -38.90 -53.64
N ILE A 325 36.92 -37.97 -54.59
CA ILE A 325 35.82 -37.03 -54.88
C ILE A 325 34.60 -37.73 -55.49
N GLU A 326 34.80 -38.71 -56.37
CA GLU A 326 33.72 -39.45 -57.01
C GLU A 326 33.04 -40.46 -56.04
N SER A 327 33.74 -40.88 -54.98
CA SER A 327 33.25 -41.92 -54.05
C SER A 327 32.78 -41.40 -52.68
N ASN A 328 33.11 -40.16 -52.32
CA ASN A 328 32.80 -39.59 -51.01
C ASN A 328 32.03 -38.29 -51.10
N THR A 329 31.39 -37.91 -50.00
CA THR A 329 30.83 -36.57 -49.82
C THR A 329 31.97 -35.57 -49.63
N ILE A 330 31.81 -34.36 -50.16
CA ILE A 330 32.77 -33.26 -50.06
C ILE A 330 32.21 -32.19 -49.14
N ASP A 331 33.09 -31.49 -48.43
CA ASP A 331 32.69 -30.41 -47.55
C ASP A 331 32.26 -29.16 -48.32
N GLU A 332 31.06 -28.66 -48.02
CA GLU A 332 30.41 -27.55 -48.73
C GLU A 332 31.27 -26.28 -48.76
N TYR A 333 32.04 -25.99 -47.70
CA TYR A 333 32.83 -24.77 -47.62
C TYR A 333 34.09 -24.80 -48.50
N PHE A 334 34.54 -25.99 -48.90
CA PHE A 334 35.76 -26.20 -49.69
C PHE A 334 35.48 -26.70 -51.12
N GLU A 335 34.21 -26.93 -51.48
CA GLU A 335 33.80 -27.32 -52.82
C GLU A 335 34.37 -26.40 -53.91
N ASN A 336 34.31 -25.08 -53.71
CA ASN A 336 34.83 -24.10 -54.66
C ASN A 336 36.32 -24.32 -54.95
N LEU A 337 37.10 -24.61 -53.91
CA LEU A 337 38.52 -24.90 -54.05
C LEU A 337 38.73 -26.23 -54.76
N LEU A 338 38.00 -27.27 -54.34
CA LEU A 338 38.19 -28.63 -54.86
C LEU A 338 37.75 -28.76 -56.32
N TYR A 339 36.57 -28.24 -56.68
CA TYR A 339 36.09 -28.25 -58.06
C TYR A 339 36.99 -27.44 -59.00
N THR A 340 37.69 -26.42 -58.49
CA THR A 340 38.71 -25.70 -59.25
C THR A 340 39.89 -26.62 -59.60
N GLU A 341 40.39 -27.42 -58.65
CA GLU A 341 41.47 -28.38 -58.91
C GLU A 341 41.02 -29.47 -59.91
N VAL A 342 39.82 -30.03 -59.75
CA VAL A 342 39.29 -31.04 -60.67
C VAL A 342 39.08 -30.50 -62.08
N TYR A 343 38.54 -29.28 -62.20
CA TYR A 343 38.39 -28.60 -63.49
C TYR A 343 39.75 -28.44 -64.19
N ASN A 344 40.76 -27.96 -63.47
CA ASN A 344 42.10 -27.76 -64.01
C ASN A 344 42.75 -29.08 -64.45
N TYR A 345 42.57 -30.15 -63.66
CA TYR A 345 43.04 -31.49 -64.00
C TYR A 345 42.46 -31.97 -65.34
N TYR A 346 41.13 -31.98 -65.48
CA TYR A 346 40.51 -32.46 -66.72
C TYR A 346 40.81 -31.57 -67.92
N LYS A 347 40.91 -30.25 -67.72
CA LYS A 347 41.31 -29.30 -68.76
C LYS A 347 42.73 -29.55 -69.25
N LYS A 348 43.68 -29.75 -68.32
CA LYS A 348 45.09 -30.05 -68.63
C LYS A 348 45.23 -31.36 -69.41
N ASN A 349 44.39 -32.35 -69.10
CA ASN A 349 44.39 -33.66 -69.76
C ASN A 349 43.53 -33.71 -71.04
N GLY A 350 43.03 -32.57 -71.52
CA GLY A 350 42.25 -32.49 -72.76
C GLY A 350 40.82 -33.05 -72.68
N ASN A 351 40.35 -33.48 -71.50
CA ASN A 351 38.99 -33.96 -71.30
C ASN A 351 38.04 -32.78 -71.05
N TYR A 352 37.76 -32.02 -72.09
CA TYR A 352 36.93 -30.81 -72.01
C TYR A 352 35.48 -31.08 -71.57
N HIS A 353 34.94 -32.28 -71.86
CA HIS A 353 33.61 -32.66 -71.40
C HIS A 353 33.56 -32.74 -69.86
N LYS A 354 34.45 -33.53 -69.23
CA LYS A 354 34.50 -33.59 -67.76
C LYS A 354 34.91 -32.25 -67.15
N ALA A 355 35.81 -31.51 -67.79
CA ALA A 355 36.15 -30.16 -67.34
C ALA A 355 34.89 -29.27 -67.30
N ASN A 356 34.05 -29.28 -68.34
CA ASN A 356 32.82 -28.49 -68.35
C ASN A 356 31.85 -28.89 -67.23
N VAL A 357 31.68 -30.19 -66.96
CA VAL A 357 30.84 -30.68 -65.84
C VAL A 357 31.31 -30.09 -64.50
N TYR A 358 32.62 -30.08 -64.24
CA TYR A 358 33.15 -29.52 -62.99
C TYR A 358 33.17 -27.99 -62.98
N LEU A 359 33.23 -27.34 -64.14
CA LEU A 359 33.02 -25.90 -64.25
C LEU A 359 31.59 -25.51 -63.84
N GLU A 360 30.58 -26.25 -64.30
CA GLU A 360 29.19 -26.04 -63.91
C GLU A 360 28.99 -26.22 -62.40
N LYS A 361 29.58 -27.27 -61.81
CA LYS A 361 29.58 -27.48 -60.35
C LYS A 361 30.24 -26.33 -59.58
N LEU A 362 31.39 -25.84 -60.08
CA LEU A 362 32.08 -24.69 -59.50
C LEU A 362 31.23 -23.42 -59.55
N LEU A 363 30.58 -23.15 -60.69
CA LEU A 363 29.69 -21.99 -60.83
C LEU A 363 28.48 -22.09 -59.90
N ALA A 364 27.89 -23.28 -59.76
CA ALA A 364 26.79 -23.53 -58.84
C ALA A 364 27.21 -23.32 -57.38
N SER A 365 28.36 -23.87 -56.96
CA SER A 365 28.87 -23.73 -55.59
C SER A 365 29.23 -22.26 -55.25
N ARG A 366 29.78 -21.49 -56.21
CA ARG A 366 29.98 -20.04 -56.05
C ARG A 366 28.67 -19.26 -55.94
N ALA A 367 27.66 -19.63 -56.74
CA ALA A 367 26.34 -19.00 -56.67
C ALA A 367 25.68 -19.27 -55.31
N PHE A 368 25.81 -20.50 -54.80
CA PHE A 368 25.35 -20.90 -53.48
C PHE A 368 26.04 -20.11 -52.36
N GLU A 369 27.37 -20.06 -52.33
CA GLU A 369 28.13 -19.27 -51.34
C GLU A 369 27.68 -17.81 -51.33
N ASN A 370 27.58 -17.17 -52.51
CA ASN A 370 27.15 -15.78 -52.63
C ASN A 370 25.71 -15.56 -52.13
N LEU A 371 24.79 -16.49 -52.43
CA LEU A 371 23.41 -16.42 -51.95
C LEU A 371 23.36 -16.45 -50.42
N TYR A 372 24.09 -17.35 -49.78
CA TYR A 372 24.08 -17.51 -48.31
C TYR A 372 24.80 -16.36 -47.62
N LYS A 373 25.87 -15.86 -48.21
CA LYS A 373 26.54 -14.64 -47.76
C LYS A 373 25.57 -13.43 -47.79
N ASN A 374 24.87 -13.23 -48.90
CA ASN A 374 23.87 -12.15 -49.03
C ASN A 374 22.72 -12.31 -48.04
N LYS A 375 22.22 -13.55 -47.82
CA LYS A 375 21.23 -13.83 -46.77
C LYS A 375 21.76 -13.43 -45.38
N GLY A 376 23.04 -13.71 -45.09
CA GLY A 376 23.71 -13.28 -43.86
C GLY A 376 23.75 -11.76 -43.68
N GLU A 377 24.10 -11.03 -44.73
CA GLU A 377 24.14 -9.56 -44.71
C GLU A 377 22.75 -8.97 -44.46
N ILE A 378 21.72 -9.49 -45.15
CA ILE A 378 20.32 -9.12 -44.94
C ILE A 378 19.91 -9.40 -43.49
N LEU A 379 20.24 -10.58 -42.96
CA LEU A 379 19.92 -10.97 -41.59
C LEU A 379 20.55 -10.02 -40.55
N ILE A 380 21.81 -9.62 -40.78
CA ILE A 380 22.50 -8.63 -39.93
C ILE A 380 21.78 -7.27 -40.00
N ALA A 381 21.43 -6.81 -41.21
CA ALA A 381 20.75 -5.54 -41.42
C ALA A 381 19.35 -5.52 -40.79
N GLN A 382 18.54 -6.57 -40.99
CA GLN A 382 17.22 -6.75 -40.38
C GLN A 382 17.31 -6.77 -38.86
N ASN A 383 18.24 -7.55 -38.28
CA ASN A 383 18.39 -7.59 -36.83
C ASN A 383 18.81 -6.22 -36.27
N LYS A 384 19.67 -5.47 -36.97
CA LYS A 384 20.05 -4.10 -36.59
C LYS A 384 18.86 -3.14 -36.67
N HIS A 385 18.04 -3.27 -37.73
CA HIS A 385 16.81 -2.49 -37.89
C HIS A 385 15.82 -2.76 -36.74
N ASN A 386 15.54 -4.03 -36.46
CA ASN A 386 14.62 -4.44 -35.40
C ASN A 386 15.07 -3.99 -34.00
N VAL A 387 16.38 -3.96 -33.75
CA VAL A 387 16.93 -3.40 -32.50
C VAL A 387 16.69 -1.90 -32.45
N ARG A 388 16.95 -1.18 -33.55
CA ARG A 388 16.75 0.27 -33.63
C ARG A 388 15.29 0.67 -33.47
N GLU A 389 14.35 -0.06 -34.06
CA GLU A 389 12.91 0.18 -33.88
C GLU A 389 12.49 0.06 -32.41
N LYS A 390 12.99 -0.98 -31.71
CA LYS A 390 12.72 -1.15 -30.28
C LYS A 390 13.36 -0.06 -29.42
N GLU A 391 14.55 0.41 -29.79
CA GLU A 391 15.20 1.54 -29.10
C GLU A 391 14.38 2.82 -29.24
N ILE A 392 13.87 3.11 -30.44
CA ILE A 392 12.96 4.24 -30.70
C ILE A 392 11.65 4.07 -29.92
N GLU A 393 11.07 2.88 -29.89
CA GLU A 393 9.87 2.59 -29.10
C GLU A 393 10.11 2.84 -27.60
N ILE A 394 11.24 2.38 -27.07
CA ILE A 394 11.64 2.60 -25.67
C ILE A 394 11.81 4.11 -25.39
N GLU A 395 12.39 4.86 -26.32
CA GLU A 395 12.55 6.31 -26.20
C GLU A 395 11.19 7.02 -26.16
N ASN A 396 10.29 6.69 -27.09
CA ASN A 396 8.91 7.20 -27.10
C ASN A 396 8.16 6.87 -25.81
N LEU A 397 8.29 5.63 -25.29
CA LEU A 397 7.67 5.23 -24.03
C LEU A 397 8.23 6.00 -22.83
N LYS A 398 9.53 6.31 -22.82
CA LYS A 398 10.15 7.16 -21.79
C LYS A 398 9.61 8.58 -21.86
N GLU A 399 9.45 9.15 -23.04
CA GLU A 399 8.87 10.48 -23.24
C GLU A 399 7.40 10.53 -22.78
N ILE A 400 6.59 9.53 -23.14
CA ILE A 400 5.21 9.43 -22.65
C ILE A 400 5.17 9.34 -21.12
N ALA A 401 6.10 8.59 -20.51
CA ALA A 401 6.21 8.48 -19.06
C ALA A 401 6.62 9.80 -18.38
N THR A 402 7.51 10.60 -18.99
CA THR A 402 7.88 11.93 -18.46
C THR A 402 6.72 12.91 -18.58
N ILE A 403 6.04 12.96 -19.72
CA ILE A 403 4.82 13.77 -19.93
C ILE A 403 3.76 13.39 -18.89
N ARG A 404 3.53 12.09 -18.66
CA ARG A 404 2.57 11.61 -17.65
C ARG A 404 2.95 12.07 -16.24
N LYS A 405 4.23 12.02 -15.87
CA LYS A 405 4.72 12.54 -14.56
C LYS A 405 4.48 14.04 -14.42
N VAL A 406 4.77 14.82 -15.46
CA VAL A 406 4.52 16.28 -15.47
C VAL A 406 3.02 16.56 -15.33
N LYS A 407 2.17 15.85 -16.09
CA LYS A 407 0.71 15.96 -16.00
C LYS A 407 0.18 15.67 -14.60
N HIS A 408 0.65 14.60 -13.95
CA HIS A 408 0.25 14.29 -12.57
C HIS A 408 0.69 15.38 -11.58
N ARG A 409 1.90 15.93 -11.71
CA ARG A 409 2.35 17.05 -10.87
C ARG A 409 1.46 18.28 -11.05
N LEU A 410 1.10 18.59 -12.29
CA LEU A 410 0.22 19.72 -12.60
C LEU A 410 -1.20 19.51 -12.03
N GLN A 411 -1.76 18.30 -12.13
CA GLN A 411 -3.05 17.95 -11.52
C GLN A 411 -3.03 18.15 -9.99
N ILE A 412 -1.96 17.69 -9.32
CA ILE A 412 -1.79 17.87 -7.88
C ILE A 412 -1.71 19.38 -7.53
N ALA A 413 -0.94 20.16 -8.29
CA ALA A 413 -0.83 21.60 -8.08
C ALA A 413 -2.18 22.32 -8.21
N VAL A 414 -2.99 21.98 -9.22
CA VAL A 414 -4.34 22.52 -9.41
C VAL A 414 -5.26 22.17 -8.22
N LEU A 415 -5.18 20.93 -7.73
CA LEU A 415 -6.01 20.48 -6.61
C LEU A 415 -5.63 21.20 -5.30
N ILE A 416 -4.34 21.42 -5.05
CA ILE A 416 -3.86 22.22 -3.91
C ILE A 416 -4.38 23.67 -4.02
N LEU A 417 -4.30 24.28 -5.20
CA LEU A 417 -4.80 25.64 -5.42
C LEU A 417 -6.32 25.73 -5.16
N ALA A 418 -7.10 24.75 -5.61
CA ALA A 418 -8.54 24.69 -5.35
C ALA A 418 -8.86 24.61 -3.84
N ILE A 419 -8.11 23.80 -3.09
CA ILE A 419 -8.27 23.69 -1.62
C ILE A 419 -7.96 25.03 -0.93
N ILE A 420 -6.89 25.72 -1.37
CA ILE A 420 -6.52 27.04 -0.83
C ILE A 420 -7.65 28.05 -1.08
N LEU A 421 -8.23 28.08 -2.29
CA LEU A 421 -9.33 28.97 -2.63
C LEU A 421 -10.59 28.67 -1.79
N ILE A 422 -10.93 27.40 -1.60
CA ILE A 422 -12.04 26.98 -0.72
C ILE A 422 -11.78 27.45 0.72
N PHE A 423 -10.56 27.29 1.23
CA PHE A 423 -10.20 27.71 2.57
C PHE A 423 -10.32 29.23 2.76
N ILE A 424 -9.82 30.02 1.79
CA ILE A 424 -9.98 31.48 1.77
C ILE A 424 -11.47 31.86 1.78
N PHE A 425 -12.29 31.18 0.97
CA PHE A 425 -13.73 31.42 0.88
C PHE A 425 -14.44 31.13 2.22
N LEU A 426 -14.11 30.02 2.88
CA LEU A 426 -14.65 29.68 4.22
C LEU A 426 -14.25 30.72 5.28
N ILE A 427 -13.01 31.22 5.25
CA ILE A 427 -12.56 32.31 6.12
C ILE A 427 -13.37 33.58 5.85
N GLN A 428 -13.67 33.91 4.59
CA GLN A 428 -14.48 35.09 4.28
C GLN A 428 -15.92 34.95 4.79
N ILE A 429 -16.53 33.77 4.66
CA ILE A 429 -17.88 33.52 5.19
C ILE A 429 -17.92 33.69 6.71
N THR A 430 -17.00 33.06 7.42
CA THR A 430 -16.93 33.13 8.89
C THR A 430 -16.69 34.57 9.37
N ARG A 431 -15.79 35.31 8.72
CA ARG A 431 -15.58 36.75 8.99
C ARG A 431 -16.84 37.59 8.77
N ARG A 432 -17.55 37.40 7.65
CA ARG A 432 -18.81 38.11 7.39
C ARG A 432 -19.86 37.83 8.46
N GLN A 433 -19.98 36.59 8.92
CA GLN A 433 -20.90 36.22 10.00
C GLN A 433 -20.49 36.88 11.34
N GLN A 434 -19.20 36.91 11.66
CA GLN A 434 -18.70 37.58 12.88
C GLN A 434 -18.94 39.09 12.86
N ILE A 435 -18.78 39.74 11.70
CA ILE A 435 -19.08 41.16 11.53
C ILE A 435 -20.57 41.42 11.78
N LYS A 436 -21.47 40.65 11.14
CA LYS A 436 -22.93 40.77 11.35
C LYS A 436 -23.31 40.60 12.83
N LYS A 437 -22.78 39.57 13.51
CA LYS A 437 -23.02 39.37 14.95
C LYS A 437 -22.54 40.56 15.78
N THR A 438 -21.39 41.13 15.44
CA THR A 438 -20.84 42.32 16.12
C THR A 438 -21.72 43.55 15.90
N GLU A 439 -22.23 43.76 14.69
CA GLU A 439 -23.16 44.85 14.35
C GLU A 439 -24.50 44.73 15.08
N GLU A 440 -25.09 43.52 15.11
CA GLU A 440 -26.31 43.25 15.86
C GLU A 440 -26.10 43.53 17.35
N LYS A 441 -24.99 43.04 17.93
CA LYS A 441 -24.62 43.31 19.33
C LYS A 441 -24.53 44.82 19.61
N LYS A 442 -23.90 45.59 18.71
CA LYS A 442 -23.86 47.06 18.81
C LYS A 442 -25.26 47.69 18.78
N LYS A 443 -26.16 47.23 17.88
CA LYS A 443 -27.55 47.69 17.82
C LYS A 443 -28.31 47.39 19.12
N TYR A 444 -28.18 46.19 19.68
CA TYR A 444 -28.78 45.83 20.97
C TYR A 444 -28.25 46.71 22.11
N GLN A 445 -26.94 46.97 22.15
CA GLN A 445 -26.34 47.86 23.14
C GLN A 445 -26.89 49.29 23.05
N GLN A 446 -27.07 49.83 21.84
CA GLN A 446 -27.68 51.14 21.63
C GLN A 446 -29.14 51.18 22.12
N LYS A 447 -29.94 50.15 21.81
CA LYS A 447 -31.32 50.02 22.31
C LYS A 447 -31.37 50.00 23.83
N ILE A 448 -30.52 49.19 24.47
CA ILE A 448 -30.43 49.12 25.94
C ILE A 448 -30.06 50.49 26.52
N LYS A 449 -29.08 51.20 25.93
CA LYS A 449 -28.67 52.54 26.36
C LYS A 449 -29.84 53.53 26.26
N PHE A 450 -30.61 53.47 25.18
CA PHE A 450 -31.79 54.32 24.98
C PHE A 450 -32.90 54.05 26.01
N ILE A 451 -33.22 52.78 26.26
CA ILE A 451 -34.20 52.38 27.28
C ILE A 451 -33.78 52.87 28.66
N LYS A 452 -32.52 52.66 29.05
CA LYS A 452 -31.98 53.15 30.33
C LYS A 452 -32.13 54.67 30.49
N LYS A 453 -31.85 55.44 29.44
CA LYS A 453 -32.03 56.90 29.45
C LYS A 453 -33.52 57.28 29.62
N SER A 454 -34.41 56.56 28.95
CA SER A 454 -35.86 56.81 29.02
C SER A 454 -36.42 56.50 30.42
N LEU A 455 -36.00 55.38 31.03
CA LEU A 455 -36.37 55.03 32.40
C LEU A 455 -35.89 56.09 33.40
N LYS A 456 -34.62 56.51 33.33
CA LYS A 456 -34.09 57.56 34.20
C LYS A 456 -34.87 58.88 34.07
N ASN A 457 -35.28 59.24 32.86
CA ASN A 457 -36.11 60.43 32.63
C ASN A 457 -37.51 60.28 33.25
N ALA A 458 -38.14 59.11 33.16
CA ALA A 458 -39.43 58.84 33.78
C ALA A 458 -39.35 58.88 35.31
N GLU A 459 -38.31 58.28 35.90
CA GLU A 459 -38.04 58.35 37.34
C GLU A 459 -37.90 59.79 37.83
N ASN A 460 -37.12 60.61 37.13
CA ASN A 460 -36.95 62.03 37.46
C ASN A 460 -38.26 62.81 37.37
N LYS A 461 -39.12 62.52 36.37
CA LYS A 461 -40.45 63.14 36.26
C LYS A 461 -41.33 62.78 37.46
N ILE A 462 -41.36 61.51 37.85
CA ILE A 462 -42.13 61.05 39.01
C ILE A 462 -41.65 61.72 40.30
N LEU A 463 -40.33 61.82 40.50
CA LEU A 463 -39.74 62.50 41.66
C LEU A 463 -40.13 63.98 41.72
N ASN A 464 -40.08 64.68 40.59
CA ASN A 464 -40.49 66.07 40.52
C ASN A 464 -41.98 66.25 40.81
N GLU A 465 -42.86 65.39 40.28
CA GLU A 465 -44.29 65.44 40.56
C GLU A 465 -44.59 65.20 42.05
N ARG A 466 -43.94 64.22 42.68
CA ARG A 466 -44.05 64.00 44.14
C ARG A 466 -43.63 65.23 44.94
N LYS A 467 -42.53 65.88 44.54
CA LYS A 467 -42.06 67.11 45.19
C LYS A 467 -43.06 68.27 45.02
N LYS A 468 -43.64 68.44 43.82
CA LYS A 468 -44.70 69.43 43.57
C LYS A 468 -45.93 69.18 44.43
N ILE A 469 -46.38 67.93 44.53
CA ILE A 469 -47.52 67.54 45.38
C ILE A 469 -47.21 67.88 46.85
N GLY A 470 -46.02 67.53 47.35
CA GLY A 470 -45.59 67.90 48.71
C GLY A 470 -45.64 69.41 48.95
N ILE A 471 -45.11 70.22 48.02
CA ILE A 471 -45.15 71.69 48.13
C ILE A 471 -46.59 72.23 48.08
N SER A 472 -47.44 71.70 47.20
CA SER A 472 -48.84 72.13 47.08
C SER A 472 -49.63 71.86 48.37
N ILE A 473 -49.40 70.71 49.00
CA ILE A 473 -49.99 70.36 50.30
C ILE A 473 -49.48 71.32 51.38
N HIS A 474 -48.18 71.62 51.40
CA HIS A 474 -47.57 72.59 52.31
C HIS A 474 -48.17 73.99 52.21
N ASN A 475 -48.37 74.51 51.00
CA ASN A 475 -48.77 75.91 50.84
C ASN A 475 -50.28 76.12 50.92
N THR A 476 -51.08 75.17 50.41
CA THR A 476 -52.53 75.37 50.27
C THR A 476 -53.29 74.69 51.39
N LEU A 477 -53.02 73.41 51.62
CA LEU A 477 -53.82 72.60 52.55
C LEU A 477 -53.46 72.92 54.00
N LEU A 478 -52.17 72.93 54.34
CA LEU A 478 -51.67 73.29 55.67
C LEU A 478 -51.99 74.76 56.02
N GLY A 479 -51.86 75.67 55.05
CA GLY A 479 -52.25 77.07 55.22
C GLY A 479 -53.74 77.26 55.54
N ASN A 480 -54.62 76.54 54.83
CA ASN A 480 -56.07 76.57 55.08
C ASN A 480 -56.40 75.99 56.46
N ILE A 481 -55.78 74.88 56.86
CA ILE A 481 -55.99 74.27 58.18
C ILE A 481 -55.57 75.24 59.31
N ILE A 482 -54.43 75.92 59.18
CA ILE A 482 -53.98 76.93 60.16
C ILE A 482 -55.00 78.08 60.26
N THR A 483 -55.52 78.54 59.12
CA THR A 483 -56.52 79.62 59.10
C THR A 483 -57.80 79.20 59.82
N LEU A 484 -58.28 77.98 59.58
CA LEU A 484 -59.41 77.40 60.29
C LEU A 484 -59.12 77.27 61.79
N GLN A 485 -57.94 76.77 62.18
CA GLN A 485 -57.53 76.70 63.59
C GLN A 485 -57.58 78.08 64.26
N TYR A 486 -57.09 79.12 63.60
CA TYR A 486 -57.13 80.49 64.11
C TYR A 486 -58.56 81.00 64.30
N GLN A 487 -59.44 80.78 63.30
CA GLN A 487 -60.86 81.15 63.38
C GLN A 487 -61.57 80.42 64.52
N VAL A 488 -61.38 79.10 64.64
CA VAL A 488 -61.94 78.31 65.74
C VAL A 488 -61.43 78.83 67.09
N LYS A 489 -60.13 79.13 67.20
CA LYS A 489 -59.53 79.66 68.42
C LYS A 489 -60.08 81.04 68.80
N HIS A 490 -60.36 81.91 67.83
CA HIS A 490 -61.03 83.19 68.06
C HIS A 490 -62.46 83.01 68.59
N PHE A 491 -63.21 82.03 68.08
CA PHE A 491 -64.54 81.72 68.61
C PHE A 491 -64.48 81.10 70.01
N ILE A 492 -63.47 80.28 70.31
CA ILE A 492 -63.22 79.75 71.66
C ILE A 492 -63.01 80.89 72.67
N THR A 493 -62.22 81.91 72.33
CA THR A 493 -61.92 83.02 73.26
C THR A 493 -63.10 83.97 73.49
N ASN A 494 -64.05 84.02 72.55
CA ASN A 494 -65.12 85.03 72.55
C ASN A 494 -66.50 84.47 72.92
N THR A 495 -66.66 83.16 73.04
CA THR A 495 -67.94 82.55 73.40
C THR A 495 -68.19 82.57 74.91
N LYS A 496 -69.42 82.92 75.31
CA LYS A 496 -69.89 82.85 76.71
C LYS A 496 -70.78 81.62 76.98
N ASN A 497 -70.95 80.72 75.98
CA ASN A 497 -71.78 79.53 76.07
C ASN A 497 -70.91 78.28 76.24
N ASP A 498 -70.99 77.65 77.41
CA ASP A 498 -70.19 76.46 77.78
C ASP A 498 -70.38 75.26 76.87
N LYS A 499 -71.57 75.08 76.27
CA LYS A 499 -71.83 73.96 75.36
C LYS A 499 -71.10 74.17 74.02
N ILE A 500 -71.17 75.39 73.49
CA ILE A 500 -70.46 75.79 72.27
C ILE A 500 -68.94 75.75 72.50
N LEU A 501 -68.47 76.17 73.68
CA LEU A 501 -67.06 76.12 74.05
C LEU A 501 -66.49 74.69 73.97
N LYS A 502 -67.20 73.70 74.52
CA LYS A 502 -66.76 72.28 74.47
C LYS A 502 -66.71 71.73 73.04
N GLU A 503 -67.70 72.06 72.20
CA GLU A 503 -67.71 71.65 70.79
C GLU A 503 -66.56 72.29 70.00
N LEU A 504 -66.28 73.59 70.21
CA LEU A 504 -65.17 74.27 69.54
C LEU A 504 -63.80 73.74 69.98
N ILE A 505 -63.62 73.39 71.27
CA ILE A 505 -62.39 72.75 71.76
C ILE A 505 -62.20 71.37 71.09
N TYR A 506 -63.27 70.61 70.90
CA TYR A 506 -63.20 69.34 70.17
C TYR A 506 -62.78 69.55 68.70
N ILE A 507 -63.38 70.54 68.01
CA ILE A 507 -63.01 70.90 66.63
C ILE A 507 -61.55 71.36 66.52
N GLU A 508 -61.06 72.15 67.48
CA GLU A 508 -59.66 72.58 67.52
C GLU A 508 -58.70 71.39 67.64
N LYS A 509 -59.06 70.41 68.49
CA LYS A 509 -58.28 69.18 68.68
C LYS A 509 -58.26 68.31 67.42
N GLU A 510 -59.39 68.14 66.75
CA GLU A 510 -59.47 67.43 65.46
C GLU A 510 -58.67 68.16 64.36
N LEU A 511 -58.79 69.49 64.26
CA LEU A 511 -57.98 70.27 63.32
C LEU A 511 -56.47 70.15 63.61
N SER A 512 -56.08 70.07 64.88
CA SER A 512 -54.69 69.83 65.30
C SER A 512 -54.16 68.45 64.90
N LEU A 513 -55.00 67.42 64.95
CA LEU A 513 -54.65 66.09 64.45
C LEU A 513 -54.52 66.09 62.92
N ILE A 514 -55.50 66.66 62.21
CA ILE A 514 -55.49 66.78 60.74
C ILE A 514 -54.27 67.58 60.26
N TYR A 515 -53.91 68.66 60.96
CA TYR A 515 -52.71 69.45 60.66
C TYR A 515 -51.44 68.61 60.80
N LYS A 516 -51.32 67.83 61.88
CA LYS A 516 -50.17 66.96 62.14
C LYS A 516 -50.03 65.88 61.07
N ASP A 517 -51.13 65.28 60.66
CA ASP A 517 -51.15 64.24 59.63
C ASP A 517 -50.83 64.80 58.24
N ALA A 518 -51.42 65.93 57.86
CA ALA A 518 -51.10 66.62 56.61
C ALA A 518 -49.62 67.06 56.55
N ARG A 519 -49.05 67.50 57.68
CA ARG A 519 -47.64 67.86 57.81
C ARG A 519 -46.72 66.66 57.65
N ASN A 520 -47.05 65.55 58.31
CA ASN A 520 -46.29 64.30 58.20
C ASN A 520 -46.34 63.74 56.77
N PHE A 521 -47.50 63.77 56.13
CA PHE A 521 -47.67 63.34 54.75
C PHE A 521 -46.88 64.24 53.77
N SER A 522 -46.95 65.56 53.92
CA SER A 522 -46.13 66.52 53.16
C SER A 522 -44.63 66.28 53.33
N HIS A 523 -44.17 66.08 54.56
CA HIS A 523 -42.77 65.73 54.83
C HIS A 523 -42.39 64.38 54.21
N SER A 524 -43.27 63.37 54.24
CA SER A 524 -43.02 62.05 53.63
C SER A 524 -42.87 62.14 52.10
N LEU A 525 -43.61 63.03 51.44
CA LEU A 525 -43.52 63.27 49.99
C LEU A 525 -42.26 64.07 49.62
N ALA A 526 -41.84 65.01 50.49
CA ALA A 526 -40.69 65.88 50.24
C ALA A 526 -39.34 65.28 50.68
N SER A 527 -39.32 64.34 51.64
CA SER A 527 -38.10 63.77 52.23
C SER A 527 -37.54 62.53 51.53
N VAL A 528 -38.19 62.06 50.45
CA VAL A 528 -37.75 60.89 49.65
C VAL A 528 -36.36 61.08 49.01
N SER A 529 -35.76 62.28 49.10
CA SER A 529 -34.45 62.59 48.51
C SER A 529 -33.24 62.45 49.45
N LYS A 530 -33.33 61.81 50.62
CA LYS A 530 -32.14 61.43 51.42
C LYS A 530 -31.96 59.91 51.53
N LYS A 531 -31.32 59.40 50.47
CA LYS A 531 -30.29 58.36 50.39
C LYS A 531 -30.05 57.42 51.59
N ASN A 532 -29.94 56.15 51.19
CA ASN A 532 -28.88 55.18 51.53
C ASN A 532 -28.71 54.78 52.99
N ASN A 533 -29.04 53.51 53.27
CA ASN A 533 -28.16 52.53 53.92
C ASN A 533 -28.90 51.17 53.87
N SER A 534 -28.50 50.25 52.98
CA SER A 534 -28.84 48.84 53.19
C SER A 534 -27.95 48.34 54.31
N GLU A 535 -28.54 48.38 55.50
CA GLU A 535 -28.03 48.02 56.81
C GLU A 535 -27.50 46.59 56.85
N ASP A 536 -26.38 46.42 57.53
CA ASP A 536 -25.86 45.13 57.98
C ASP A 536 -26.92 44.44 58.86
N ILE A 537 -27.29 43.20 58.55
CA ILE A 537 -28.28 42.44 59.32
C ILE A 537 -27.88 42.33 60.79
N PHE A 538 -26.59 42.25 61.09
CA PHE A 538 -26.11 42.15 62.46
C PHE A 538 -26.24 43.48 63.20
N PHE A 539 -26.11 44.62 62.50
CA PHE A 539 -26.42 45.92 63.08
C PHE A 539 -27.90 46.03 63.45
N TYR A 540 -28.79 45.57 62.56
CA TYR A 540 -30.23 45.53 62.83
C TYR A 540 -30.59 44.62 64.01
N LEU A 541 -30.00 43.42 64.10
CA LEU A 541 -30.25 42.48 65.19
C LEU A 541 -29.74 42.99 66.54
N GLU A 542 -28.56 43.62 66.57
CA GLU A 542 -28.04 44.28 67.78
C GLU A 542 -28.89 45.46 68.23
N ASP A 543 -29.44 46.25 67.30
CA ASP A 543 -30.35 47.35 67.63
C ASP A 543 -31.67 46.84 68.24
N ILE A 544 -32.26 45.78 67.68
CA ILE A 544 -33.44 45.12 68.27
C ILE A 544 -33.11 44.60 69.67
N LYS A 545 -32.01 43.86 69.83
CA LYS A 545 -31.59 43.31 71.13
C LYS A 545 -31.50 44.41 72.18
N LYS A 546 -30.82 45.52 71.87
CA LYS A 546 -30.71 46.68 72.76
C LYS A 546 -32.07 47.30 73.08
N LYS A 547 -32.93 47.47 72.07
CA LYS A 547 -34.24 48.12 72.22
C LYS A 547 -35.19 47.31 73.11
N PHE A 548 -35.31 46.00 72.86
CA PHE A 548 -36.24 45.15 73.62
C PHE A 548 -35.72 44.80 75.02
N ASN A 549 -34.41 44.60 75.20
CA ASN A 549 -33.82 44.39 76.52
C ASN A 549 -33.93 45.66 77.38
N LYS A 550 -33.72 46.86 76.80
CA LYS A 550 -33.88 48.14 77.53
C LYS A 550 -35.32 48.41 77.96
N MET A 551 -36.31 47.93 77.19
CA MET A 551 -37.73 48.07 77.52
C MET A 551 -38.24 46.99 78.49
N ASN A 552 -37.41 46.01 78.87
CA ASN A 552 -37.76 44.87 79.72
C ASN A 552 -38.96 44.04 79.21
N LEU A 553 -39.24 44.08 77.90
CA LEU A 553 -40.38 43.42 77.28
C LEU A 553 -40.09 41.96 76.88
N LEU A 554 -38.86 41.66 76.44
CA LEU A 554 -38.40 40.34 76.03
C LEU A 554 -36.87 40.32 76.07
N ASN A 555 -36.27 39.31 76.70
CA ASN A 555 -34.82 39.16 76.74
C ASN A 555 -34.35 38.43 75.47
N ILE A 556 -33.69 39.16 74.57
CA ILE A 556 -33.21 38.63 73.29
C ILE A 556 -31.73 38.25 73.41
N ASN A 557 -31.42 36.98 73.17
CA ASN A 557 -30.06 36.48 73.05
C ASN A 557 -29.74 36.15 71.58
N ILE A 558 -28.54 36.48 71.13
CA ILE A 558 -28.06 36.19 69.78
C ILE A 558 -26.76 35.39 69.93
N GLU A 559 -26.77 34.16 69.44
CA GLU A 559 -25.65 33.22 69.50
C GLU A 559 -25.09 33.00 68.09
N ILE A 560 -23.88 33.50 67.85
CA ILE A 560 -23.18 33.33 66.58
C ILE A 560 -21.67 33.34 66.80
N GLU A 561 -20.97 32.38 66.18
CA GLU A 561 -19.49 32.37 66.16
C GLU A 561 -18.94 33.41 65.16
N GLU A 562 -17.80 34.03 65.48
CA GLU A 562 -17.19 35.09 64.65
C GLU A 562 -16.88 34.63 63.22
N SER A 563 -16.48 33.35 63.06
CA SER A 563 -16.25 32.67 61.78
C SER A 563 -17.53 32.62 60.93
N THR A 564 -18.65 32.25 61.55
CA THR A 564 -19.99 32.17 60.93
C THR A 564 -20.49 33.56 60.52
N LYS A 565 -20.29 34.57 61.37
CA LYS A 565 -20.65 35.97 61.10
C LYS A 565 -19.94 36.52 59.85
N ASN A 566 -18.63 36.29 59.74
CA ASN A 566 -17.83 36.74 58.59
C ASN A 566 -18.22 36.02 57.28
N GLN A 567 -18.56 34.73 57.36
CA GLN A 567 -19.08 34.00 56.20
C GLN A 567 -20.44 34.56 55.75
N ILE A 568 -21.36 34.87 56.67
CA ILE A 568 -22.67 35.47 56.33
C ILE A 568 -22.51 36.86 55.70
N LEU A 569 -21.56 37.67 56.19
CA LEU A 569 -21.27 39.01 55.65
C LEU A 569 -20.63 38.96 54.25
N THR A 570 -19.95 37.88 53.89
CA THR A 570 -19.30 37.71 52.57
C THR A 570 -20.22 37.09 51.51
N LEU A 571 -21.42 36.65 51.89
CA LEU A 571 -22.42 36.16 50.94
C LEU A 571 -22.90 37.28 50.02
N LYS A 572 -22.72 37.10 48.70
CA LYS A 572 -23.26 38.01 47.67
C LYS A 572 -24.78 37.96 47.54
N ASN A 573 -25.46 37.09 48.30
CA ASN A 573 -26.90 36.87 48.18
C ASN A 573 -27.71 37.84 49.05
N ARG A 574 -27.90 39.08 48.55
CA ARG A 574 -28.74 40.12 49.18
C ARG A 574 -30.19 39.71 49.46
N GLN A 575 -30.68 38.64 48.85
CA GLN A 575 -32.07 38.17 49.02
C GLN A 575 -32.29 37.50 50.38
N ILE A 576 -31.28 36.82 50.94
CA ILE A 576 -31.39 36.13 52.25
C ILE A 576 -31.61 37.17 53.37
N THR A 577 -30.80 38.23 53.41
CA THR A 577 -30.93 39.31 54.41
C THR A 577 -32.28 40.02 54.36
N GLN A 578 -32.78 40.30 53.16
CA GLN A 578 -34.06 41.00 52.96
C GLN A 578 -35.27 40.16 53.40
N LYS A 579 -35.21 38.83 53.25
CA LYS A 579 -36.28 37.91 53.65
C LYS A 579 -36.19 37.52 55.13
N LEU A 580 -34.99 37.49 55.71
CA LEU A 580 -34.78 37.10 57.11
C LEU A 580 -35.23 38.17 58.12
N ILE A 581 -35.10 39.46 57.79
CA ILE A 581 -35.53 40.56 58.68
C ILE A 581 -37.05 40.50 58.98
N PRO A 582 -37.94 40.38 57.98
CA PRO A 582 -39.37 40.18 58.22
C PRO A 582 -39.70 38.93 59.04
N VAL A 583 -39.00 37.82 58.79
CA VAL A 583 -39.19 36.56 59.52
C VAL A 583 -38.88 36.75 61.01
N ILE A 584 -37.75 37.38 61.34
CA ILE A 584 -37.36 37.64 62.73
C ILE A 584 -38.33 38.61 63.42
N LYS A 585 -38.80 39.65 62.72
CA LYS A 585 -39.82 40.57 63.26
C LYS A 585 -41.11 39.83 63.62
N GLU A 586 -41.56 38.98 62.72
CA GLU A 586 -42.80 38.23 62.88
C GLU A 586 -42.69 37.18 63.98
N THR A 587 -41.55 36.49 64.10
CA THR A 587 -41.34 35.53 65.20
C THR A 587 -41.24 36.22 66.55
N ILE A 588 -40.59 37.39 66.66
CA ILE A 588 -40.58 38.20 67.89
C ILE A 588 -42.01 38.68 68.24
N SER A 589 -42.77 39.17 67.24
CA SER A 589 -44.17 39.56 67.42
C SER A 589 -45.01 38.38 67.93
N ASN A 590 -44.82 37.19 67.35
CA ASN A 590 -45.53 35.98 67.76
C ASN A 590 -45.15 35.53 69.17
N THR A 591 -43.87 35.65 69.56
CA THR A 591 -43.41 35.37 70.92
C THR A 591 -44.05 36.32 71.94
N ILE A 592 -44.10 37.62 71.66
CA ILE A 592 -44.73 38.61 72.55
C ILE A 592 -46.25 38.38 72.66
N LYS A 593 -46.92 38.05 71.55
CA LYS A 593 -48.38 37.95 71.50
C LYS A 593 -48.95 36.62 72.02
N HIS A 594 -48.21 35.51 71.86
CA HIS A 594 -48.82 34.18 71.94
C HIS A 594 -48.16 33.19 72.90
N THR A 595 -46.96 33.47 73.45
CA THR A 595 -46.21 32.45 74.21
C THR A 595 -45.88 32.85 75.65
N ASN A 596 -46.19 34.07 76.09
CA ASN A 596 -45.83 34.63 77.41
C ASN A 596 -44.36 34.38 77.81
N SER A 597 -43.49 34.33 76.79
CA SER A 597 -42.06 34.04 76.92
C SER A 597 -41.31 35.20 77.53
N LYS A 598 -40.27 34.89 78.29
CA LYS A 598 -39.32 35.91 78.80
C LYS A 598 -38.02 35.91 78.00
N ASN A 599 -37.66 34.80 77.39
CA ASN A 599 -36.41 34.65 76.65
C ASN A 599 -36.67 34.26 75.19
N TYR A 600 -35.91 34.89 74.30
CA TYR A 600 -35.89 34.60 72.87
C TYR A 600 -34.44 34.47 72.41
N THR A 601 -34.04 33.29 71.96
CA THR A 601 -32.69 33.01 71.49
C THR A 601 -32.69 32.80 69.99
N LEU A 602 -31.82 33.53 69.30
CA LEU A 602 -31.55 33.39 67.88
C LEU A 602 -30.15 32.84 67.69
N LYS A 603 -30.03 31.63 67.14
CA LYS A 603 -28.75 30.94 66.91
C LYS A 603 -28.46 30.78 65.44
N PHE A 604 -27.23 31.04 65.04
CA PHE A 604 -26.73 30.86 63.68
C PHE A 604 -25.61 29.81 63.65
N GLU A 605 -25.72 28.83 62.76
CA GLU A 605 -24.73 27.76 62.57
C GLU A 605 -24.53 27.53 61.07
N ILE A 606 -23.27 27.36 60.63
CA ILE A 606 -22.96 26.86 59.28
C ILE A 606 -22.48 25.42 59.40
N ILE A 607 -23.14 24.51 58.70
CA ILE A 607 -22.78 23.08 58.67
C ILE A 607 -22.20 22.74 57.30
N ASN A 608 -21.04 22.06 57.30
CA ASN A 608 -20.35 21.56 56.11
C ASN A 608 -20.09 22.63 55.03
N GLU A 609 -19.84 23.88 55.44
CA GLU A 609 -19.51 25.06 54.60
C GLU A 609 -20.57 25.50 53.57
N ASN A 610 -21.67 24.76 53.41
CA ASN A 610 -22.64 24.99 52.34
C ASN A 610 -24.09 25.15 52.82
N LYS A 611 -24.36 25.11 54.12
CA LYS A 611 -25.72 25.20 54.68
C LYS A 611 -25.78 26.10 55.90
N LEU A 612 -26.61 27.16 55.83
CA LEU A 612 -26.88 28.06 56.95
C LEU A 612 -28.08 27.52 57.70
N ILE A 613 -27.95 27.37 59.01
CA ILE A 613 -29.02 26.98 59.91
C ILE A 613 -29.26 28.11 60.90
N ILE A 614 -30.52 28.54 60.98
CA ILE A 614 -30.98 29.54 61.93
C ILE A 614 -32.00 28.87 62.83
N LYS A 615 -31.71 28.85 64.13
CA LYS A 615 -32.60 28.32 65.15
C LYS A 615 -33.17 29.46 65.97
N ILE A 616 -34.48 29.51 66.08
CA ILE A 616 -35.20 30.46 66.91
C ILE A 616 -35.86 29.69 68.03
N ILE A 617 -35.49 29.99 69.27
CA ILE A 617 -35.95 29.28 70.46
C ILE A 617 -36.58 30.29 71.40
N ASN A 618 -37.79 30.01 71.88
CA ASN A 618 -38.40 30.75 72.98
C ASN A 618 -38.86 29.80 74.09
N ASP A 619 -38.90 30.32 75.31
CA ASP A 619 -39.20 29.58 76.55
C ASP A 619 -40.69 29.61 76.94
N GLY A 620 -41.57 29.95 76.01
CA GLY A 620 -42.99 30.13 76.29
C GLY A 620 -43.84 28.88 76.12
N VAL A 621 -45.04 28.90 76.70
CA VAL A 621 -46.04 27.82 76.58
C VAL A 621 -47.10 28.26 75.57
N LEU A 622 -47.41 27.42 74.58
CA LEU A 622 -48.42 27.73 73.55
C LEU A 622 -49.80 27.90 74.18
N LEU A 623 -50.35 29.12 74.11
CA LEU A 623 -51.67 29.48 74.63
C LEU A 623 -52.81 29.00 73.70
N THR A 624 -52.90 27.71 73.36
CA THR A 624 -54.11 27.15 72.72
C THR A 624 -54.27 25.64 72.96
N ASN A 625 -55.29 25.25 73.73
CA ASN A 625 -55.88 23.91 73.72
C ASN A 625 -56.66 23.70 72.40
N SER A 626 -56.10 23.01 71.42
CA SER A 626 -56.93 22.27 70.44
C SER A 626 -56.16 21.12 69.80
N LYS A 627 -56.68 19.90 69.98
CA LYS A 627 -56.30 18.71 69.23
C LYS A 627 -56.80 18.87 67.79
N ASN A 628 -56.13 19.66 66.95
CA ASN A 628 -56.19 19.61 65.49
C ASN A 628 -55.05 20.44 64.89
N LYS A 629 -54.04 19.75 64.33
CA LYS A 629 -52.83 20.33 63.71
C LYS A 629 -53.13 21.00 62.37
N LYS A 630 -53.64 22.24 62.38
CA LYS A 630 -53.52 23.15 61.23
C LYS A 630 -52.57 24.30 61.60
N PRO A 631 -51.49 24.55 60.84
CA PRO A 631 -50.62 25.69 61.11
C PRO A 631 -51.42 26.99 60.93
N GLY A 632 -51.29 27.92 61.87
CA GLY A 632 -51.91 29.24 61.77
C GLY A 632 -51.42 30.00 60.53
N ILE A 633 -52.18 31.02 60.10
CA ILE A 633 -51.88 31.84 58.91
C ILE A 633 -50.45 32.41 58.96
N GLY A 634 -49.98 32.82 60.14
CA GLY A 634 -48.61 33.33 60.35
C GLY A 634 -47.52 32.29 60.04
N LEU A 635 -47.61 31.07 60.60
CA LEU A 635 -46.62 30.01 60.34
C LEU A 635 -46.65 29.53 58.87
N THR A 636 -47.83 29.56 58.24
CA THR A 636 -47.98 29.21 56.82
C THR A 636 -47.33 30.26 55.92
N SER A 637 -47.49 31.55 56.25
CA SER A 637 -46.82 32.65 55.53
C SER A 637 -45.31 32.60 55.70
N LEU A 638 -44.81 32.33 56.91
CA LEU A 638 -43.38 32.21 57.19
C LEU A 638 -42.74 31.05 56.42
N ARG A 639 -43.39 29.89 56.38
CA ARG A 639 -42.93 28.75 55.57
C ARG A 639 -42.81 29.13 54.10
N LYS A 640 -43.83 29.76 53.52
CA LYS A 640 -43.84 30.16 52.10
C LYS A 640 -42.72 31.15 51.76
N GLU A 641 -42.49 32.16 52.61
CA GLU A 641 -41.41 33.14 52.45
C GLU A 641 -40.01 32.50 52.45
N ILE A 642 -39.82 31.42 53.22
CA ILE A 642 -38.56 30.65 53.28
C ILE A 642 -38.42 29.68 52.10
N GLU A 643 -39.48 28.99 51.70
CA GLU A 643 -39.48 28.08 50.56
C GLU A 643 -39.24 28.81 49.22
N GLU A 644 -39.68 30.07 49.08
CA GLU A 644 -39.43 30.92 47.88
C GLU A 644 -37.93 31.13 47.60
N ILE A 645 -37.08 31.01 48.61
CA ILE A 645 -35.61 31.12 48.48
C ILE A 645 -34.92 29.76 48.62
N ASN A 646 -35.63 28.67 48.31
CA ASN A 646 -35.18 27.27 48.41
C ASN A 646 -34.71 26.89 49.83
N GLY A 647 -35.25 27.56 50.85
CA GLY A 647 -35.02 27.22 52.25
C GLY A 647 -36.00 26.18 52.77
N PHE A 648 -35.64 25.53 53.87
CA PHE A 648 -36.50 24.60 54.59
C PHE A 648 -36.92 25.20 55.94
N PHE A 649 -38.20 25.10 56.28
CA PHE A 649 -38.79 25.65 57.49
C PHE A 649 -39.50 24.55 58.29
N GLU A 650 -39.00 24.30 59.50
CA GLU A 650 -39.54 23.31 60.43
C GLU A 650 -39.82 23.94 61.80
N THR A 651 -40.88 23.48 62.45
CA THR A 651 -41.26 23.92 63.79
C THR A 651 -41.34 22.73 64.71
N LYS A 652 -40.76 22.86 65.91
CA LYS A 652 -40.74 21.81 66.92
C LYS A 652 -41.27 22.37 68.25
N LEU A 653 -42.15 21.62 68.90
CA LEU A 653 -42.59 21.92 70.25
C LEU A 653 -41.58 21.33 71.24
N LEU A 654 -41.08 22.13 72.18
CA LEU A 654 -40.20 21.68 73.25
C LEU A 654 -41.02 21.46 74.53
N GLN A 655 -40.48 20.71 75.50
CA GLN A 655 -41.14 20.52 76.80
C GLN A 655 -41.42 21.85 77.52
N SER A 656 -40.60 22.87 77.29
CA SER A 656 -40.73 24.21 77.85
C SER A 656 -40.43 25.29 76.80
N GLY A 657 -41.09 25.24 75.64
CA GLY A 657 -40.84 26.21 74.59
C GLY A 657 -41.31 25.84 73.19
N PHE A 658 -40.93 26.69 72.24
CA PHE A 658 -41.14 26.48 70.82
C PHE A 658 -39.85 26.80 70.05
N GLU A 659 -39.50 25.92 69.12
CA GLU A 659 -38.31 26.00 68.29
C GLU A 659 -38.71 26.09 66.82
N ILE A 660 -38.12 27.04 66.10
CA ILE A 660 -38.22 27.15 64.64
C ILE A 660 -36.82 26.93 64.07
N ASN A 661 -36.72 25.95 63.18
CA ASN A 661 -35.51 25.62 62.46
C ASN A 661 -35.65 26.02 61.00
N ILE A 662 -34.81 26.96 60.59
CA ILE A 662 -34.74 27.46 59.22
C ILE A 662 -33.39 27.07 58.65
N ASN A 663 -33.36 26.52 57.43
CA ASN A 663 -32.10 26.26 56.78
C ASN A 663 -32.08 26.65 55.30
N PHE A 664 -30.92 27.10 54.83
CA PHE A 664 -30.69 27.53 53.44
C PHE A 664 -29.40 26.94 52.89
N PRO A 665 -29.35 26.56 51.60
CA PRO A 665 -28.08 26.35 50.91
C PRO A 665 -27.38 27.69 50.70
N ILE A 666 -26.07 27.74 50.96
CA ILE A 666 -25.25 28.96 50.82
C ILE A 666 -24.34 28.91 49.57
N SER A 667 -24.38 27.80 48.81
CA SER A 667 -23.60 27.59 47.57
C SER A 667 -24.30 28.09 46.32
#